data_AF-A0AA36HJP2-F1
#
_entry.id   AF-A0AA36HJP2-F1
#
_cell.length_a   1.000
_cell.length_b   1.000
_cell.length_c   1.000
_cell.angle_alpha   90.00
_cell.angle_beta   90.00
_cell.angle_gamma   90.00
#
_symmetry.space_group_name_H-M   'P 1'
#
loop_
_entity.id
_entity.type
_entity.pdbx_description
1 polymer ?
#
loop_
_entity_poly.entity_id
_entity_poly.type
_entity_poly.pdbx_seq_one_letter_code
_entity_poly.pdbx_strand_id
1 'polypeptide(L)'
;MASKVRTTADAPVAPEEAMKLLREGNDRFVKGAPQATRTNEAMRKDLVDKGQAPHTAIIGCADSRAPLETVFDAMPGDIFVLRNAGNTCTHAEGSMVGSLEFCTGKLGSRMILVVGHTKCGAVYGAANAYLEAKKKSETASVTCALEGLLLDLAPVAEKAVADMGANTDPEDVAAHAVKVNVFHTIDFLLKYSAPIREKVRSGQVEIQGAVYHLETGKVEFMGRSPQQSELLSSTMGLPPSMTQEGGRVGGYGPPARGVHGVRTTADAAVPAEAALKMLKEGNERFAVGAPLSKHASLKMREALVSHGQAPHAAIMGCADSRAPLETVFDAMPGDIFVLRNAGNTCTHAEGSMVGSLEFCAGKLGSKLILVLGHTQCGAIAGATQTHLASKAGGSKAAGSALEGLLQGLSKVAAQAEEELGVGMDQKQLISHTIKTNVFTSMEFLLKYSQLLRDLVKSGNLEIQGGVYHLETGRVEFLGRSPKQAELLASDTSLPPSLAALPIRTTTDGPLPHPQALKLLKEGNERFVVGAGISGKVTPDMRRALVKEGQAPHTAIIGCADSRAPLETVFDAMPGDIFVLRNAGNTCTHAEGSIVGSLEFCLGALNSKMVLVLGHTACGAIKGATATYLSKTGAAKPQVNKALDALLEGLSVVAGKASQELGAGASQDDIANLAVKLNVFHTIDFLLQYSPLIRSKVESGEVEIQGGIYDLETGRVEFLGRSPAQATLVKSADKMPPSLS
;
A
#
# COMPACT_ATOMS: atom_id res chain seq x y z
N MET A 1 -1.70 41.53 21.65
CA MET A 1 -0.53 40.76 22.12
C MET A 1 0.04 40.00 20.93
N ALA A 2 1.33 39.63 20.92
CA ALA A 2 1.88 38.74 19.90
C ALA A 2 1.18 37.37 19.95
N SER A 3 1.07 36.69 18.82
CA SER A 3 0.58 35.30 18.82
C SER A 3 1.56 34.39 19.55
N LYS A 4 1.04 33.34 20.18
CA LYS A 4 1.83 32.33 20.90
C LYS A 4 2.02 31.03 20.09
N VAL A 5 1.70 31.07 18.80
CA VAL A 5 1.71 29.91 17.88
C VAL A 5 2.24 30.36 16.52
N ARG A 6 2.96 29.48 15.81
CA ARG A 6 3.58 29.78 14.52
C ARG A 6 2.62 29.65 13.34
N THR A 7 2.47 30.72 12.58
CA THR A 7 1.52 30.90 11.47
C THR A 7 2.24 31.20 10.16
N THR A 8 1.57 31.18 9.01
CA THR A 8 2.23 31.46 7.71
C THR A 8 2.71 32.92 7.53
N ALA A 9 2.44 33.79 8.51
CA ALA A 9 3.03 35.13 8.58
C ALA A 9 4.44 35.14 9.21
N ASP A 10 4.82 34.06 9.91
CA ASP A 10 6.11 33.94 10.59
C ASP A 10 7.21 33.44 9.64
N ALA A 11 8.42 33.98 9.78
CA ALA A 11 9.54 33.61 8.93
C ALA A 11 9.95 32.12 9.10
N PRO A 12 10.39 31.45 8.01
CA PRO A 12 11.00 30.12 8.10
C PRO A 12 12.26 30.13 8.96
N VAL A 13 12.35 29.21 9.92
CA VAL A 13 13.47 29.12 10.87
C VAL A 13 14.70 28.51 10.20
N ALA A 14 15.89 29.00 10.54
CA ALA A 14 17.16 28.36 10.15
C ALA A 14 17.33 27.01 10.89
N PRO A 15 17.95 25.98 10.29
CA PRO A 15 18.06 24.66 10.91
C PRO A 15 18.74 24.67 12.30
N GLU A 16 19.73 25.54 12.50
CA GLU A 16 20.49 25.69 13.73
C GLU A 16 19.60 26.23 14.87
N GLU A 17 18.76 27.23 14.58
CA GLU A 17 17.81 27.80 15.54
C GLU A 17 16.65 26.84 15.80
N ALA A 18 16.18 26.10 14.78
CA ALA A 18 15.19 25.04 14.97
C ALA A 18 15.73 23.92 15.89
N MET A 19 17.01 23.53 15.72
CA MET A 19 17.68 22.58 16.62
C MET A 19 17.91 23.14 18.02
N LYS A 20 18.16 24.44 18.17
CA LYS A 20 18.25 25.12 19.47
C LYS A 20 16.89 25.11 20.20
N LEU A 21 15.80 25.46 19.52
CA LEU A 21 14.44 25.38 20.08
C LEU A 21 14.09 23.97 20.61
N LEU A 22 14.42 22.93 19.85
CA LEU A 22 14.21 21.53 20.24
C LEU A 22 15.08 21.12 21.46
N ARG A 23 16.34 21.56 21.50
CA ARG A 23 17.24 21.30 22.64
C ARG A 23 16.73 22.00 23.90
N GLU A 24 16.41 23.29 23.81
CA GLU A 24 15.86 24.08 24.93
C GLU A 24 14.52 23.51 25.41
N GLY A 25 13.64 23.10 24.50
CA GLY A 25 12.37 22.47 24.80
C GLY A 25 12.52 21.14 25.54
N ASN A 26 13.42 20.27 25.10
CA ASN A 26 13.71 19.03 25.83
C ASN A 26 14.36 19.30 27.20
N ASP A 27 15.23 20.31 27.30
CA ASP A 27 15.80 20.75 28.58
C ASP A 27 14.71 21.21 29.56
N ARG A 28 13.66 21.90 29.08
CA ARG A 28 12.49 22.32 29.87
C ARG A 28 11.63 21.12 30.29
N PHE A 29 11.39 20.17 29.39
CA PHE A 29 10.69 18.91 29.68
C PHE A 29 11.42 18.08 30.76
N VAL A 30 12.73 17.85 30.61
CA VAL A 30 13.57 17.11 31.56
C VAL A 30 13.58 17.77 32.96
N LYS A 31 13.63 19.10 33.01
CA LYS A 31 13.59 19.88 34.27
C LYS A 31 12.19 19.96 34.90
N GLY A 32 11.15 19.44 34.24
CA GLY A 32 9.77 19.55 34.71
C GLY A 32 9.22 20.97 34.68
N ALA A 33 9.80 21.85 33.86
CA ALA A 33 9.49 23.27 33.76
C ALA A 33 9.03 23.67 32.34
N PRO A 34 7.95 23.06 31.80
CA PRO A 34 7.43 23.36 30.47
C PRO A 34 6.97 24.82 30.38
N GLN A 35 7.21 25.45 29.22
CA GLN A 35 6.73 26.79 28.88
C GLN A 35 5.56 26.75 27.89
N ALA A 36 5.30 25.59 27.25
CA ALA A 36 4.12 25.41 26.41
C ALA A 36 2.83 25.62 27.22
N THR A 37 2.12 26.70 26.93
CA THR A 37 0.84 27.01 27.60
C THR A 37 -0.30 26.21 27.00
N ARG A 38 -1.26 25.78 27.84
CA ARG A 38 -2.50 25.10 27.41
C ARG A 38 -3.10 25.77 26.16
N THR A 39 -3.29 24.98 25.10
CA THR A 39 -3.90 25.46 23.85
C THR A 39 -5.29 26.02 24.13
N ASN A 40 -5.53 27.28 23.77
CA ASN A 40 -6.80 27.95 23.94
C ASN A 40 -7.46 28.26 22.58
N GLU A 41 -8.72 28.70 22.62
CA GLU A 41 -9.52 29.01 21.44
C GLU A 41 -8.86 30.06 20.53
N ALA A 42 -8.25 31.11 21.10
CA ALA A 42 -7.58 32.14 20.31
C ALA A 42 -6.34 31.60 19.56
N MET A 43 -5.58 30.68 20.15
CA MET A 43 -4.48 29.98 19.48
C MET A 43 -4.99 29.07 18.35
N ARG A 44 -6.09 28.34 18.60
CA ARG A 44 -6.75 27.52 17.55
C ARG A 44 -7.22 28.39 16.39
N LYS A 45 -7.86 29.52 16.70
CA LYS A 45 -8.34 30.48 15.70
C LYS A 45 -7.21 31.12 14.90
N ASP A 46 -6.10 31.50 15.54
CA ASP A 46 -4.91 31.99 14.81
C ASP A 46 -4.38 30.96 13.81
N LEU A 47 -4.27 29.69 14.19
CA LEU A 47 -3.80 28.59 13.33
C LEU A 47 -4.82 28.15 12.25
N VAL A 48 -6.08 28.54 12.41
CA VAL A 48 -7.16 28.36 11.43
C VAL A 48 -7.14 29.51 10.42
N ASP A 49 -7.15 30.75 10.90
CA ASP A 49 -7.25 31.96 10.07
C ASP A 49 -5.93 32.29 9.33
N LYS A 50 -4.77 31.90 9.90
CA LYS A 50 -3.42 32.24 9.41
C LYS A 50 -2.54 31.02 9.10
N GLY A 51 -3.11 29.82 9.08
CA GLY A 51 -2.39 28.57 8.81
C GLY A 51 -1.28 28.23 9.81
N GLN A 52 -0.38 27.33 9.41
CA GLN A 52 0.71 26.78 10.26
C GLN A 52 2.08 27.02 9.62
N ALA A 53 3.12 27.26 10.43
CA ALA A 53 4.51 27.37 9.94
C ALA A 53 5.53 26.59 10.81
N PRO A 54 5.45 25.25 10.84
CA PRO A 54 6.34 24.42 11.64
C PRO A 54 7.81 24.62 11.29
N HIS A 55 8.66 24.73 12.31
CA HIS A 55 10.11 24.88 12.14
C HIS A 55 10.79 23.55 11.80
N THR A 56 10.22 22.43 12.26
CA THR A 56 10.79 21.09 12.07
C THR A 56 9.72 20.06 11.70
N ALA A 57 10.05 19.19 10.74
CA ALA A 57 9.38 17.92 10.53
C ALA A 57 10.05 16.85 11.40
N ILE A 58 9.29 16.13 12.24
CA ILE A 58 9.83 15.08 13.11
C ILE A 58 9.23 13.73 12.73
N ILE A 59 10.09 12.73 12.54
CA ILE A 59 9.70 11.33 12.42
C ILE A 59 9.95 10.68 13.78
N GLY A 60 8.91 10.10 14.38
CA GLY A 60 9.02 9.42 15.67
C GLY A 60 8.27 8.10 15.71
N CYS A 61 8.45 7.35 16.81
CA CYS A 61 7.75 6.09 16.99
C CYS A 61 6.29 6.34 17.42
N ALA A 62 5.36 5.50 16.96
CA ALA A 62 3.96 5.48 17.41
C ALA A 62 3.77 5.07 18.88
N ASP A 63 4.84 4.60 19.53
CA ASP A 63 4.93 4.24 20.95
C ASP A 63 4.34 5.34 21.86
N SER A 64 3.36 4.94 22.68
CA SER A 64 2.58 5.83 23.54
C SER A 64 3.40 6.54 24.62
N ARG A 65 4.67 6.14 24.83
CA ARG A 65 5.58 6.71 25.83
C ARG A 65 6.42 7.88 25.29
N ALA A 66 6.33 8.17 23.99
CA ALA A 66 7.10 9.21 23.30
C ALA A 66 6.24 10.28 22.59
N PRO A 67 5.37 11.03 23.30
CA PRO A 67 4.61 12.15 22.73
C PRO A 67 5.54 13.34 22.41
N LEU A 68 5.95 13.46 21.15
CA LEU A 68 7.02 14.37 20.72
C LEU A 68 6.76 15.84 21.05
N GLU A 69 5.53 16.34 20.88
CA GLU A 69 5.14 17.70 21.26
C GLU A 69 5.37 18.00 22.75
N THR A 70 5.23 16.99 23.63
CA THR A 70 5.51 17.12 25.06
C THR A 70 7.01 16.99 25.35
N VAL A 71 7.70 16.06 24.68
CA VAL A 71 9.15 15.81 24.84
C VAL A 71 9.99 17.01 24.42
N PHE A 72 9.50 17.82 23.47
CA PHE A 72 10.14 19.05 23.00
C PHE A 72 9.47 20.34 23.49
N ASP A 73 8.48 20.27 24.40
CA ASP A 73 7.76 21.44 24.94
C ASP A 73 7.30 22.44 23.85
N ALA A 74 6.69 21.89 22.79
CA ALA A 74 6.34 22.59 21.57
C ALA A 74 4.85 23.00 21.55
N MET A 75 4.54 24.18 20.99
CA MET A 75 3.17 24.63 20.79
C MET A 75 2.57 24.05 19.51
N PRO A 76 1.23 23.98 19.39
CA PRO A 76 0.58 23.69 18.11
C PRO A 76 1.04 24.69 17.04
N GLY A 77 1.39 24.19 15.87
CA GLY A 77 2.03 24.98 14.80
C GLY A 77 3.56 24.94 14.76
N ASP A 78 4.24 24.47 15.82
CA ASP A 78 5.72 24.49 15.88
C ASP A 78 6.40 23.31 15.19
N ILE A 79 5.86 22.09 15.35
CA ILE A 79 6.43 20.87 14.77
C ILE A 79 5.39 20.06 14.01
N PHE A 80 5.80 19.53 12.85
CA PHE A 80 4.99 18.65 12.00
C PHE A 80 5.40 17.20 12.25
N VAL A 81 4.51 16.37 12.78
CA VAL A 81 4.88 15.10 13.43
C VAL A 81 4.33 13.91 12.67
N LEU A 82 5.24 13.08 12.16
CA LEU A 82 4.98 11.82 11.49
C LEU A 82 5.30 10.67 12.44
N ARG A 83 4.40 9.68 12.56
CA ARG A 83 4.59 8.55 13.49
C ARG A 83 4.08 7.22 12.94
N ASN A 84 4.93 6.21 13.03
CA ASN A 84 4.66 4.78 12.82
C ASN A 84 5.49 3.96 13.83
N ALA A 85 5.20 2.68 14.01
CA ALA A 85 5.95 1.84 14.93
C ALA A 85 7.38 1.62 14.38
N GLY A 86 8.39 1.91 15.20
CA GLY A 86 9.79 1.87 14.77
C GLY A 86 10.28 3.09 13.99
N ASN A 87 9.52 4.20 13.90
CA ASN A 87 9.96 5.48 13.31
C ASN A 87 10.55 5.38 11.88
N THR A 88 10.04 4.45 11.08
CA THR A 88 10.65 4.02 9.82
C THR A 88 10.20 4.85 8.61
N CYS A 89 11.02 4.83 7.56
CA CYS A 89 10.60 5.11 6.18
C CYS A 89 11.08 3.95 5.31
N THR A 90 10.15 3.19 4.73
CA THR A 90 10.43 1.86 4.15
C THR A 90 10.07 1.75 2.67
N HIS A 91 9.21 2.65 2.19
CA HIS A 91 8.84 2.78 0.78
C HIS A 91 8.99 4.24 0.31
N ALA A 92 9.62 4.45 -0.84
CA ALA A 92 9.92 5.79 -1.34
C ALA A 92 8.67 6.59 -1.73
N GLU A 93 7.66 5.92 -2.26
CA GLU A 93 6.34 6.46 -2.61
C GLU A 93 5.35 6.34 -1.44
N GLY A 94 5.83 5.93 -0.26
CA GLY A 94 5.05 5.81 0.96
C GLY A 94 4.53 7.16 1.47
N SER A 95 3.43 7.11 2.23
CA SER A 95 2.79 8.28 2.81
C SER A 95 3.74 9.07 3.70
N MET A 96 4.65 8.40 4.42
CA MET A 96 5.64 9.04 5.29
C MET A 96 6.61 9.94 4.49
N VAL A 97 7.10 9.47 3.33
CA VAL A 97 8.01 10.26 2.48
C VAL A 97 7.27 11.42 1.81
N GLY A 98 6.08 11.17 1.24
CA GLY A 98 5.22 12.22 0.68
C GLY A 98 4.82 13.29 1.70
N SER A 99 4.70 12.92 2.98
CA SER A 99 4.43 13.85 4.09
C SER A 99 5.62 14.76 4.43
N LEU A 100 6.86 14.26 4.33
CA LEU A 100 8.07 15.06 4.51
C LEU A 100 8.31 16.01 3.32
N GLU A 101 8.00 15.55 2.10
CA GLU A 101 7.99 16.38 0.90
C GLU A 101 6.90 17.47 0.98
N PHE A 102 5.71 17.16 1.50
CA PHE A 102 4.69 18.16 1.82
C PHE A 102 5.20 19.18 2.84
N CYS A 103 5.77 18.74 3.96
CA CYS A 103 6.21 19.62 5.03
C CYS A 103 7.36 20.55 4.58
N THR A 104 8.45 19.98 4.05
CA THR A 104 9.59 20.77 3.56
C THR A 104 9.30 21.55 2.27
N GLY A 105 8.22 21.23 1.54
CA GLY A 105 7.89 21.83 0.25
C GLY A 105 6.77 22.86 0.31
N LYS A 106 5.64 22.53 0.93
CA LYS A 106 4.44 23.38 1.04
C LYS A 106 4.39 24.17 2.35
N LEU A 107 4.91 23.63 3.45
CA LEU A 107 4.96 24.34 4.75
C LEU A 107 6.31 25.05 5.01
N GLY A 108 7.35 24.72 4.24
CA GLY A 108 8.64 25.42 4.25
C GLY A 108 9.57 25.10 5.42
N SER A 109 9.30 24.03 6.18
CA SER A 109 10.16 23.60 7.29
C SER A 109 11.56 23.23 6.81
N ARG A 110 12.59 23.78 7.47
CA ARG A 110 14.01 23.63 7.07
C ARG A 110 14.78 22.59 7.87
N MET A 111 14.14 21.92 8.82
CA MET A 111 14.77 20.88 9.63
C MET A 111 13.93 19.60 9.57
N ILE A 112 14.59 18.46 9.37
CA ILE A 112 14.05 17.12 9.57
C ILE A 112 14.79 16.47 10.76
N LEU A 113 14.07 16.03 11.79
CA LEU A 113 14.64 15.27 12.89
C LEU A 113 14.06 13.85 12.91
N VAL A 114 14.91 12.83 12.85
CA VAL A 114 14.52 11.42 13.01
C VAL A 114 14.79 11.00 14.45
N VAL A 115 13.74 10.65 15.19
CA VAL A 115 13.78 10.39 16.64
C VAL A 115 13.43 8.93 16.94
N GLY A 116 14.47 8.13 17.17
CA GLY A 116 14.34 6.82 17.82
C GLY A 116 14.12 6.95 19.32
N HIS A 117 13.90 5.85 20.03
CA HIS A 117 13.83 5.85 21.49
C HIS A 117 14.32 4.55 22.13
N THR A 118 14.79 4.62 23.38
CA THR A 118 15.18 3.43 24.15
C THR A 118 13.99 2.47 24.31
N LYS A 119 14.27 1.16 24.36
CA LYS A 119 13.26 0.09 24.53
C LYS A 119 12.09 0.19 23.54
N CYS A 120 12.41 0.41 22.27
CA CYS A 120 11.44 0.43 21.17
C CYS A 120 10.96 -0.98 20.82
N GLY A 121 9.67 -1.27 21.05
CA GLY A 121 9.10 -2.61 20.89
C GLY A 121 9.16 -3.15 19.44
N ALA A 122 9.08 -2.28 18.44
CA ALA A 122 9.20 -2.68 17.03
C ALA A 122 10.64 -3.08 16.67
N VAL A 123 11.63 -2.28 17.09
CA VAL A 123 13.06 -2.56 16.85
C VAL A 123 13.52 -3.80 17.63
N TYR A 124 13.05 -3.97 18.87
CA TYR A 124 13.27 -5.20 19.65
C TYR A 124 12.64 -6.42 18.97
N GLY A 125 11.39 -6.30 18.50
CA GLY A 125 10.71 -7.37 17.75
C GLY A 125 11.49 -7.82 16.52
N ALA A 126 12.02 -6.86 15.74
CA ALA A 126 12.86 -7.12 14.57
C ALA A 126 14.20 -7.77 14.93
N ALA A 127 14.90 -7.25 15.95
CA ALA A 127 16.17 -7.80 16.43
C ALA A 127 16.01 -9.25 16.92
N ASN A 128 14.99 -9.52 17.72
CA ASN A 128 14.70 -10.85 18.24
C ASN A 128 14.27 -11.83 17.12
N ALA A 129 13.41 -11.40 16.19
CA ALA A 129 12.99 -12.23 15.05
C ALA A 129 14.19 -12.62 14.15
N TYR A 130 15.07 -11.67 13.85
CA TYR A 130 16.29 -11.94 13.06
C TYR A 130 17.24 -12.92 13.76
N LEU A 131 17.44 -12.77 15.08
CA LEU A 131 18.27 -13.69 15.88
C LEU A 131 17.66 -15.10 15.95
N GLU A 132 16.34 -15.23 16.12
CA GLU A 132 15.65 -16.53 16.12
C GLU A 132 15.66 -17.21 14.75
N ALA A 133 15.46 -16.47 13.66
CA ALA A 133 15.58 -17.01 12.29
C ALA A 133 17.00 -17.56 12.03
N LYS A 134 18.05 -16.84 12.48
CA LYS A 134 19.44 -17.29 12.37
C LYS A 134 19.73 -18.57 13.17
N LYS A 135 19.10 -18.77 14.33
CA LYS A 135 19.25 -20.01 15.13
C LYS A 135 18.58 -21.22 14.46
N LYS A 136 17.45 -21.03 13.78
CA LYS A 136 16.65 -22.12 13.20
C LYS A 136 17.00 -22.44 11.74
N SER A 137 17.70 -21.52 11.05
CA SER A 137 17.96 -21.59 9.60
C SER A 137 16.68 -21.61 8.74
N GLU A 138 15.60 -21.03 9.26
CA GLU A 138 14.29 -20.95 8.61
C GLU A 138 14.09 -19.60 7.93
N THR A 139 13.48 -19.59 6.75
CA THR A 139 13.01 -18.37 6.07
C THR A 139 11.59 -18.04 6.54
N ALA A 140 11.41 -16.96 7.28
CA ALA A 140 10.11 -16.59 7.82
C ALA A 140 9.22 -15.91 6.75
N SER A 141 7.98 -16.39 6.61
CA SER A 141 7.05 -16.07 5.50
C SER A 141 6.03 -15.01 5.89
N VAL A 142 5.68 -14.06 5.00
CA VAL A 142 4.57 -13.11 5.26
C VAL A 142 3.27 -13.86 5.54
N THR A 143 2.50 -13.41 6.53
CA THR A 143 1.05 -13.64 6.62
C THR A 143 0.26 -12.39 7.05
N CYS A 144 0.90 -11.36 7.65
CA CYS A 144 0.28 -10.06 7.96
C CYS A 144 1.27 -8.86 7.87
N ALA A 145 0.73 -7.64 7.94
CA ALA A 145 1.44 -6.38 7.67
C ALA A 145 2.33 -5.89 8.83
N LEU A 146 2.02 -6.26 10.09
CA LEU A 146 2.86 -6.04 11.28
C LEU A 146 4.30 -6.46 11.02
N GLU A 147 4.46 -7.51 10.24
CA GLU A 147 5.69 -8.26 10.19
C GLU A 147 6.43 -8.05 8.88
N GLY A 148 5.72 -7.56 7.85
CA GLY A 148 6.36 -6.72 6.83
C GLY A 148 7.08 -5.53 7.48
N LEU A 149 6.49 -4.90 8.50
CA LEU A 149 7.15 -3.83 9.25
C LEU A 149 8.31 -4.33 10.14
N LEU A 150 8.19 -5.47 10.84
CA LEU A 150 9.34 -6.06 11.60
C LEU A 150 10.51 -6.38 10.67
N LEU A 151 10.21 -6.79 9.45
CA LEU A 151 11.14 -7.01 8.37
C LEU A 151 11.76 -5.73 7.81
N ASP A 152 11.01 -4.64 7.64
CA ASP A 152 11.61 -3.43 7.10
C ASP A 152 12.69 -2.89 8.07
N LEU A 153 12.66 -3.34 9.32
CA LEU A 153 13.70 -3.22 10.35
C LEU A 153 14.72 -4.39 10.38
N ALA A 154 14.59 -5.45 9.60
CA ALA A 154 15.55 -6.55 9.52
C ALA A 154 16.92 -6.15 8.96
N PRO A 155 17.07 -5.23 7.97
CA PRO A 155 18.38 -4.69 7.60
C PRO A 155 19.07 -3.92 8.74
N VAL A 156 18.27 -3.31 9.63
CA VAL A 156 18.75 -2.66 10.85
C VAL A 156 19.20 -3.71 11.88
N ALA A 157 18.39 -4.75 12.10
CA ALA A 157 18.72 -5.86 12.99
C ALA A 157 19.97 -6.62 12.52
N GLU A 158 20.09 -6.91 11.23
CA GLU A 158 21.25 -7.53 10.60
C GLU A 158 22.52 -6.72 10.86
N LYS A 159 22.48 -5.41 10.57
CA LYS A 159 23.62 -4.53 10.83
C LYS A 159 23.96 -4.44 12.32
N ALA A 160 22.97 -4.33 13.20
CA ALA A 160 23.20 -4.31 14.64
C ALA A 160 23.84 -5.62 15.16
N VAL A 161 23.40 -6.78 14.65
CA VAL A 161 24.00 -8.09 14.95
C VAL A 161 25.39 -8.26 14.33
N ALA A 162 25.66 -7.63 13.18
CA ALA A 162 27.01 -7.60 12.59
C ALA A 162 27.98 -6.71 13.41
N ASP A 163 27.51 -5.55 13.87
CA ASP A 163 28.27 -4.62 14.72
C ASP A 163 28.54 -5.20 16.13
N MET A 164 27.58 -5.92 16.71
CA MET A 164 27.62 -6.42 18.10
C MET A 164 27.98 -7.90 18.27
N GLY A 165 27.92 -8.71 17.21
CA GLY A 165 28.13 -10.15 17.25
C GLY A 165 26.85 -10.96 17.55
N ALA A 166 26.75 -12.16 16.97
CA ALA A 166 25.53 -12.99 16.98
C ALA A 166 25.19 -13.69 18.30
N ASN A 167 26.07 -13.60 19.31
CA ASN A 167 25.88 -14.17 20.65
C ASN A 167 25.53 -13.12 21.71
N THR A 168 25.39 -11.85 21.31
CA THR A 168 25.03 -10.73 22.20
C THR A 168 23.54 -10.75 22.51
N ASP A 169 23.14 -10.25 23.67
CA ASP A 169 21.75 -10.33 24.14
C ASP A 169 20.78 -9.56 23.22
N PRO A 170 19.55 -10.08 22.96
CA PRO A 170 18.56 -9.39 22.15
C PRO A 170 18.20 -7.97 22.63
N GLU A 171 18.25 -7.66 23.93
CA GLU A 171 18.02 -6.30 24.44
C GLU A 171 19.17 -5.35 24.09
N ASP A 172 20.43 -5.79 24.23
CA ASP A 172 21.61 -5.01 23.86
C ASP A 172 21.67 -4.78 22.34
N VAL A 173 21.44 -5.84 21.54
CA VAL A 173 21.31 -5.76 20.09
C VAL A 173 20.20 -4.79 19.69
N ALA A 174 19.04 -4.82 20.36
CA ALA A 174 17.94 -3.90 20.10
C ALA A 174 18.28 -2.45 20.50
N ALA A 175 19.02 -2.24 21.59
CA ALA A 175 19.46 -0.92 22.03
C ALA A 175 20.43 -0.28 21.03
N HIS A 176 21.36 -1.04 20.46
CA HIS A 176 22.20 -0.58 19.35
C HIS A 176 21.40 -0.41 18.05
N ALA A 177 20.50 -1.35 17.73
CA ALA A 177 19.63 -1.28 16.56
C ALA A 177 18.76 -0.02 16.53
N VAL A 178 18.36 0.55 17.66
CA VAL A 178 17.68 1.86 17.71
C VAL A 178 18.54 2.97 17.10
N LYS A 179 19.85 3.00 17.40
CA LYS A 179 20.78 3.99 16.84
C LYS A 179 21.06 3.72 15.35
N VAL A 180 21.18 2.45 14.97
CA VAL A 180 21.30 2.04 13.56
C VAL A 180 20.05 2.46 12.76
N ASN A 181 18.85 2.29 13.32
CA ASN A 181 17.57 2.61 12.67
C ASN A 181 17.41 4.10 12.35
N VAL A 182 17.82 4.96 13.28
CA VAL A 182 17.77 6.41 13.13
C VAL A 182 18.59 6.85 11.91
N PHE A 183 19.83 6.35 11.77
CA PHE A 183 20.63 6.63 10.58
C PHE A 183 20.09 5.93 9.33
N HIS A 184 19.65 4.67 9.42
CA HIS A 184 19.05 3.94 8.29
C HIS A 184 17.85 4.67 7.68
N THR A 185 16.98 5.25 8.52
CA THR A 185 15.83 6.07 8.06
C THR A 185 16.28 7.38 7.38
N ILE A 186 17.35 8.03 7.88
CA ILE A 186 17.96 9.21 7.23
C ILE A 186 18.57 8.83 5.87
N ASP A 187 19.30 7.72 5.82
CA ASP A 187 19.96 7.21 4.63
C ASP A 187 18.93 6.80 3.57
N PHE A 188 17.82 6.18 3.98
CA PHE A 188 16.67 5.86 3.13
C PHE A 188 16.11 7.13 2.47
N LEU A 189 15.83 8.17 3.27
CA LEU A 189 15.28 9.44 2.77
C LEU A 189 16.23 10.13 1.79
N LEU A 190 17.52 10.22 2.13
CA LEU A 190 18.54 10.80 1.27
C LEU A 190 18.76 10.01 -0.02
N LYS A 191 18.63 8.67 0.03
CA LYS A 191 18.81 7.81 -1.14
C LYS A 191 17.59 7.81 -2.06
N TYR A 192 16.38 7.92 -1.54
CA TYR A 192 15.16 7.64 -2.31
C TYR A 192 14.20 8.82 -2.53
N SER A 193 14.19 9.86 -1.69
CA SER A 193 13.52 11.13 -2.03
C SER A 193 14.50 12.07 -2.72
N ALA A 194 14.37 12.24 -4.03
CA ALA A 194 15.12 13.26 -4.76
C ALA A 194 14.84 14.69 -4.26
N PRO A 195 13.58 15.10 -4.00
CA PRO A 195 13.28 16.43 -3.44
C PRO A 195 13.93 16.69 -2.07
N ILE A 196 13.99 15.71 -1.16
CA ILE A 196 14.66 15.89 0.14
C ILE A 196 16.18 15.93 -0.05
N ARG A 197 16.75 14.99 -0.83
CA ARG A 197 18.19 14.96 -1.14
C ARG A 197 18.69 16.27 -1.74
N GLU A 198 17.93 16.88 -2.65
CA GLU A 198 18.31 18.13 -3.31
C GLU A 198 18.25 19.34 -2.38
N LYS A 199 17.26 19.40 -1.48
CA LYS A 199 17.21 20.43 -0.43
C LYS A 199 18.33 20.31 0.59
N VAL A 200 18.73 19.07 0.93
CA VAL A 200 19.88 18.83 1.82
C VAL A 200 21.20 19.13 1.12
N ARG A 201 21.34 18.78 -0.17
CA ARG A 201 22.52 19.13 -0.99
C ARG A 201 22.71 20.64 -1.15
N SER A 202 21.62 21.40 -1.26
CA SER A 202 21.63 22.85 -1.40
C SER A 202 21.63 23.62 -0.08
N GLY A 203 21.57 22.93 1.07
CA GLY A 203 21.48 23.57 2.40
C GLY A 203 20.15 24.26 2.70
N GLN A 204 19.11 24.06 1.87
CA GLN A 204 17.76 24.58 2.14
C GLN A 204 17.07 23.84 3.30
N VAL A 205 17.41 22.56 3.49
CA VAL A 205 16.93 21.70 4.58
C VAL A 205 18.11 21.00 5.22
N GLU A 206 18.13 20.87 6.55
CA GLU A 206 19.02 19.93 7.23
C GLU A 206 18.24 18.70 7.72
N ILE A 207 18.91 17.55 7.78
CA ILE A 207 18.42 16.32 8.40
C ILE A 207 19.40 15.84 9.48
N GLN A 208 18.89 15.50 10.66
CA GLN A 208 19.67 14.92 11.76
C GLN A 208 18.90 13.78 12.46
N GLY A 209 19.64 12.93 13.16
CA GLY A 209 19.12 11.87 14.01
C GLY A 209 19.20 12.21 15.50
N ALA A 210 18.33 11.60 16.29
CA ALA A 210 18.37 11.61 17.74
C ALA A 210 17.73 10.35 18.36
N VAL A 211 18.06 10.07 19.62
CA VAL A 211 17.39 9.04 20.44
C VAL A 211 16.81 9.67 21.71
N TYR A 212 15.51 9.47 21.93
CA TYR A 212 14.83 9.81 23.17
C TYR A 212 15.02 8.68 24.21
N HIS A 213 15.63 9.01 25.34
CA HIS A 213 15.83 8.08 26.45
C HIS A 213 14.59 8.09 27.35
N LEU A 214 13.72 7.08 27.24
CA LEU A 214 12.45 6.97 27.98
C LEU A 214 12.66 7.16 29.50
N GLU A 215 13.72 6.56 30.03
CA GLU A 215 14.13 6.59 31.43
C GLU A 215 14.32 8.02 31.97
N THR A 216 15.12 8.82 31.26
CA THR A 216 15.55 10.15 31.73
C THR A 216 14.69 11.28 31.16
N GLY A 217 13.99 11.04 30.05
CA GLY A 217 13.31 12.05 29.25
C GLY A 217 14.25 12.86 28.35
N LYS A 218 15.55 12.55 28.32
CA LYS A 218 16.55 13.31 27.58
C LYS A 218 16.65 12.84 26.12
N VAL A 219 16.79 13.79 25.21
CA VAL A 219 17.09 13.51 23.79
C VAL A 219 18.60 13.58 23.55
N GLU A 220 19.17 12.44 23.15
CA GLU A 220 20.54 12.30 22.65
C GLU A 220 20.54 12.67 21.15
N PHE A 221 20.90 13.90 20.82
CA PHE A 221 21.03 14.35 19.43
C PHE A 221 22.32 13.79 18.80
N MET A 222 22.18 12.94 17.79
CA MET A 222 23.27 12.18 17.15
C MET A 222 23.91 12.94 15.97
N GLY A 223 23.20 13.93 15.41
CA GLY A 223 23.69 14.72 14.28
C GLY A 223 23.35 14.12 12.91
N ARG A 224 24.10 14.50 11.88
CA ARG A 224 23.94 14.05 10.49
C ARG A 224 24.32 12.56 10.35
N SER A 225 23.80 11.87 9.33
CA SER A 225 24.23 10.48 9.06
C SER A 225 25.71 10.43 8.66
N PRO A 226 26.51 9.45 9.13
CA PRO A 226 27.86 9.21 8.64
C PRO A 226 27.94 8.99 7.11
N GLN A 227 26.88 8.48 6.47
CA GLN A 227 26.83 8.24 5.03
C GLN A 227 26.35 9.45 4.21
N GLN A 228 25.93 10.54 4.87
CA GLN A 228 25.24 11.66 4.22
C GLN A 228 26.05 12.29 3.08
N SER A 229 27.37 12.50 3.26
CA SER A 229 28.22 13.09 2.22
C SER A 229 28.31 12.24 0.95
N GLU A 230 28.35 10.91 1.10
CA GLU A 230 28.38 9.96 -0.01
C GLU A 230 27.00 9.93 -0.71
N LEU A 231 25.92 9.78 0.05
CA LEU A 231 24.55 9.72 -0.49
C LEU A 231 24.16 10.99 -1.26
N LEU A 232 24.56 12.17 -0.79
CA LEU A 232 24.36 13.44 -1.50
C LEU A 232 25.11 13.51 -2.85
N SER A 233 26.22 12.78 -3.01
CA SER A 233 26.99 12.71 -4.26
C SER A 233 26.47 11.67 -5.26
N SER A 234 25.63 10.73 -4.80
CA SER A 234 25.22 9.55 -5.59
C SER A 234 23.89 9.71 -6.37
N THR A 235 23.70 8.86 -7.39
CA THR A 235 22.50 8.78 -8.24
C THR A 235 22.10 7.32 -8.51
N MET A 236 21.53 6.61 -7.50
CA MET A 236 21.03 5.22 -7.64
C MET A 236 19.76 4.93 -6.82
N GLY A 237 18.99 3.90 -7.21
CA GLY A 237 17.62 3.60 -6.73
C GLY A 237 17.40 2.31 -5.89
N LEU A 238 16.13 1.87 -5.83
CA LEU A 238 15.50 1.01 -4.78
C LEU A 238 15.52 -0.53 -4.95
N PRO A 239 15.73 -1.29 -3.84
CA PRO A 239 15.36 -2.71 -3.63
C PRO A 239 14.42 -3.00 -2.38
N PRO A 240 13.89 -4.25 -2.15
CA PRO A 240 12.77 -4.60 -1.23
C PRO A 240 13.03 -5.72 -0.14
N SER A 241 12.00 -6.35 0.49
CA SER A 241 12.03 -7.06 1.82
C SER A 241 11.04 -8.30 2.06
N MET A 242 11.30 -9.30 3.00
CA MET A 242 10.40 -10.36 3.67
C MET A 242 11.00 -11.13 4.94
N THR A 243 10.46 -11.62 6.11
CA THR A 243 9.33 -11.48 7.15
C THR A 243 9.68 -12.28 8.50
N GLN A 244 9.01 -12.83 9.58
CA GLN A 244 7.74 -12.99 10.44
C GLN A 244 8.15 -13.76 11.80
N GLU A 245 7.50 -14.11 12.96
CA GLU A 245 6.35 -13.78 13.92
C GLU A 245 6.92 -13.99 15.39
N GLY A 246 6.24 -14.02 16.57
CA GLY A 246 4.81 -14.09 16.90
C GLY A 246 4.35 -14.05 18.39
N GLY A 247 3.06 -14.37 18.71
CA GLY A 247 2.52 -14.52 20.11
C GLY A 247 1.15 -13.87 20.49
N ARG A 248 0.52 -14.33 21.62
CA ARG A 248 -0.79 -13.95 22.31
C ARG A 248 -0.71 -14.33 23.84
N VAL A 249 -1.59 -14.19 24.88
CA VAL A 249 -3.04 -13.91 25.29
C VAL A 249 -3.00 -13.41 26.79
N GLY A 250 -3.96 -12.84 27.57
CA GLY A 250 -5.33 -12.23 27.47
C GLY A 250 -6.27 -12.48 28.72
N GLY A 251 -6.93 -11.45 29.32
CA GLY A 251 -7.89 -11.54 30.47
C GLY A 251 -8.50 -10.17 30.93
N TYR A 252 -9.65 -10.10 31.64
CA TYR A 252 -10.51 -8.87 31.69
C TYR A 252 -10.91 -8.25 33.06
N GLY A 253 -11.02 -6.91 33.05
CA GLY A 253 -11.69 -6.03 34.03
C GLY A 253 -11.39 -4.55 33.70
N PRO A 254 -12.20 -3.54 34.11
CA PRO A 254 -11.84 -2.13 33.91
C PRO A 254 -10.75 -1.74 34.93
N PRO A 255 -9.52 -1.40 34.51
CA PRO A 255 -8.45 -1.11 35.46
C PRO A 255 -8.73 0.21 36.19
N ALA A 256 -8.71 0.17 37.53
CA ALA A 256 -8.25 1.34 38.27
C ALA A 256 -6.85 1.68 37.76
N ARG A 257 -6.55 2.95 37.52
CA ARG A 257 -5.19 3.38 37.11
C ARG A 257 -4.18 2.75 38.07
N GLY A 258 -3.25 1.96 37.55
CA GLY A 258 -2.25 1.27 38.37
C GLY A 258 -1.50 2.22 39.31
N VAL A 259 -0.81 1.64 40.31
CA VAL A 259 -0.20 2.35 41.47
C VAL A 259 0.68 3.56 41.10
N HIS A 260 1.15 3.63 39.85
CA HIS A 260 2.02 4.67 39.30
C HIS A 260 1.29 5.80 38.54
N GLY A 261 -0.03 5.74 38.37
CA GLY A 261 -0.89 6.77 37.76
C GLY A 261 -1.00 6.77 36.23
N VAL A 262 -0.32 5.83 35.55
CA VAL A 262 -0.28 5.61 34.10
C VAL A 262 -0.57 4.14 33.78
N ARG A 263 -1.00 3.83 32.55
CA ARG A 263 -1.37 2.46 32.15
C ARG A 263 -0.19 1.67 31.57
N THR A 264 0.01 0.50 32.15
CA THR A 264 1.12 -0.45 31.94
C THR A 264 0.58 -1.82 31.55
N THR A 265 1.44 -2.79 31.21
CA THR A 265 0.99 -4.17 30.89
C THR A 265 0.39 -4.93 32.08
N ALA A 266 0.51 -4.41 33.31
CA ALA A 266 -0.21 -4.90 34.48
C ALA A 266 -1.67 -4.40 34.55
N ASP A 267 -2.03 -3.34 33.82
CA ASP A 267 -3.40 -2.83 33.73
C ASP A 267 -4.19 -3.61 32.66
N ALA A 268 -5.32 -4.19 33.04
CA ALA A 268 -6.19 -4.95 32.13
C ALA A 268 -6.60 -4.16 30.86
N ALA A 269 -6.84 -4.89 29.77
CA ALA A 269 -7.20 -4.31 28.47
C ALA A 269 -8.58 -3.62 28.53
N VAL A 270 -8.63 -2.36 28.09
CA VAL A 270 -9.85 -1.54 28.11
C VAL A 270 -10.77 -1.92 26.93
N PRO A 271 -12.05 -2.25 27.15
CA PRO A 271 -13.01 -2.53 26.07
C PRO A 271 -13.22 -1.33 25.13
N ALA A 272 -13.60 -1.61 23.87
CA ALA A 272 -13.73 -0.60 22.82
C ALA A 272 -14.65 0.58 23.19
N GLU A 273 -15.84 0.30 23.74
CA GLU A 273 -16.81 1.31 24.18
C GLU A 273 -16.24 2.20 25.30
N ALA A 274 -15.55 1.61 26.28
CA ALA A 274 -14.91 2.33 27.37
C ALA A 274 -13.77 3.22 26.87
N ALA A 275 -12.94 2.72 25.94
CA ALA A 275 -11.90 3.51 25.29
C ALA A 275 -12.50 4.67 24.48
N LEU A 276 -13.59 4.46 23.75
CA LEU A 276 -14.28 5.48 22.97
C LEU A 276 -14.91 6.55 23.87
N LYS A 277 -15.47 6.14 25.02
CA LYS A 277 -15.95 7.06 26.06
C LYS A 277 -14.83 7.90 26.65
N MET A 278 -13.67 7.30 26.98
CA MET A 278 -12.50 8.03 27.47
C MET A 278 -12.01 9.09 26.47
N LEU A 279 -11.97 8.76 25.16
CA LEU A 279 -11.63 9.73 24.10
C LEU A 279 -12.66 10.86 23.98
N LYS A 280 -13.96 10.55 24.04
CA LYS A 280 -15.04 11.57 24.02
C LYS A 280 -14.94 12.53 25.19
N GLU A 281 -14.81 12.01 26.41
CA GLU A 281 -14.67 12.83 27.62
C GLU A 281 -13.36 13.64 27.64
N GLY A 282 -12.27 13.08 27.10
CA GLY A 282 -10.98 13.76 26.96
C GLY A 282 -11.03 14.92 25.96
N ASN A 283 -11.65 14.70 24.81
CA ASN A 283 -11.83 15.77 23.83
C ASN A 283 -12.80 16.86 24.30
N GLU A 284 -13.86 16.52 25.05
CA GLU A 284 -14.74 17.51 25.67
C GLU A 284 -13.93 18.46 26.59
N ARG A 285 -13.10 17.89 27.47
CA ARG A 285 -12.20 18.65 28.37
C ARG A 285 -11.24 19.56 27.61
N PHE A 286 -10.63 19.06 26.52
CA PHE A 286 -9.75 19.88 25.67
C PHE A 286 -10.50 21.02 24.96
N ALA A 287 -11.67 20.73 24.36
CA ALA A 287 -12.44 21.70 23.59
C ALA A 287 -12.83 22.93 24.42
N VAL A 288 -13.34 22.70 25.64
CA VAL A 288 -13.76 23.75 26.59
C VAL A 288 -12.61 24.38 27.38
N GLY A 289 -11.34 24.03 27.09
CA GLY A 289 -10.16 24.60 27.75
C GLY A 289 -9.93 24.11 29.19
N ALA A 290 -10.58 23.02 29.60
CA ALA A 290 -10.47 22.41 30.92
C ALA A 290 -9.83 20.99 30.91
N PRO A 291 -8.68 20.76 30.24
CA PRO A 291 -7.93 19.51 30.40
C PRO A 291 -7.49 19.36 31.87
N LEU A 292 -7.33 18.11 32.30
CA LEU A 292 -6.91 17.83 33.67
C LEU A 292 -5.46 18.29 33.86
N SER A 293 -5.09 18.70 35.08
CA SER A 293 -3.68 19.08 35.33
C SER A 293 -2.82 17.83 35.50
N LYS A 294 -2.40 17.26 34.37
CA LYS A 294 -1.55 16.07 34.31
C LYS A 294 -0.11 16.48 33.98
N HIS A 295 0.84 15.88 34.69
CA HIS A 295 2.28 16.11 34.47
C HIS A 295 3.00 14.75 34.44
N ALA A 296 3.82 14.52 33.41
CA ALA A 296 4.58 13.29 33.26
C ALA A 296 5.75 13.22 34.25
N SER A 297 5.49 12.71 35.44
CA SER A 297 6.50 12.55 36.50
C SER A 297 7.60 11.54 36.11
N LEU A 298 8.73 11.58 36.83
CA LEU A 298 9.77 10.56 36.71
C LEU A 298 9.20 9.16 36.97
N LYS A 299 8.46 8.98 38.08
CA LYS A 299 7.82 7.72 38.49
C LYS A 299 6.88 7.11 37.45
N MET A 300 6.19 7.96 36.68
CA MET A 300 5.34 7.52 35.58
C MET A 300 6.17 6.98 34.40
N ARG A 301 7.30 7.61 34.09
CA ARG A 301 8.24 7.14 33.05
C ARG A 301 8.95 5.87 33.48
N GLU A 302 9.42 5.80 34.72
CA GLU A 302 10.02 4.59 35.34
C GLU A 302 9.05 3.39 35.26
N ALA A 303 7.76 3.60 35.54
CA ALA A 303 6.73 2.56 35.42
C ALA A 303 6.48 2.12 33.95
N LEU A 304 6.36 3.07 33.01
CA LEU A 304 6.17 2.79 31.58
C LEU A 304 7.41 2.15 30.91
N VAL A 305 8.58 2.30 31.52
CA VAL A 305 9.82 1.60 31.16
C VAL A 305 9.84 0.19 31.74
N SER A 306 9.52 0.04 33.03
CA SER A 306 9.69 -1.22 33.78
C SER A 306 8.53 -2.22 33.63
N HIS A 307 7.35 -1.72 33.26
CA HIS A 307 6.11 -2.50 33.14
C HIS A 307 5.43 -2.31 31.77
N GLY A 308 6.16 -1.73 30.81
CA GLY A 308 5.69 -1.52 29.44
C GLY A 308 4.53 -0.53 29.30
N GLN A 309 3.91 -0.52 28.13
CA GLN A 309 2.75 0.32 27.79
C GLN A 309 1.52 -0.56 27.53
N ALA A 310 0.32 -0.04 27.84
CA ALA A 310 -0.93 -0.68 27.48
C ALA A 310 -1.96 0.35 26.98
N PRO A 311 -1.80 0.94 25.79
CA PRO A 311 -2.74 1.95 25.26
C PRO A 311 -4.19 1.45 25.22
N HIS A 312 -5.15 2.31 25.54
CA HIS A 312 -6.58 1.96 25.45
C HIS A 312 -7.12 2.07 24.01
N ALA A 313 -6.51 2.90 23.18
CA ALA A 313 -6.83 3.03 21.76
C ALA A 313 -5.57 3.29 20.93
N ALA A 314 -5.60 2.84 19.68
CA ALA A 314 -4.78 3.40 18.62
C ALA A 314 -5.53 4.55 17.93
N ILE A 315 -4.83 5.61 17.55
CA ILE A 315 -5.40 6.72 16.80
C ILE A 315 -4.54 6.97 15.57
N MET A 316 -5.15 6.92 14.39
CA MET A 316 -4.53 7.21 13.11
C MET A 316 -5.04 8.57 12.62
N GLY A 317 -4.19 9.59 12.76
CA GLY A 317 -4.54 10.98 12.47
C GLY A 317 -3.64 11.63 11.42
N CYS A 318 -3.86 12.93 11.18
CA CYS A 318 -3.03 13.70 10.26
C CYS A 318 -1.73 14.19 10.95
N ALA A 319 -0.63 14.29 10.20
CA ALA A 319 0.63 14.90 10.64
C ALA A 319 0.57 16.44 10.82
N ASP A 320 -0.56 17.07 10.48
CA ASP A 320 -0.82 18.52 10.63
C ASP A 320 -0.51 19.02 12.05
N SER A 321 0.36 20.04 12.15
CA SER A 321 0.91 20.55 13.42
C SER A 321 -0.13 21.23 14.33
N ARG A 322 -1.36 21.45 13.84
CA ARG A 322 -2.47 22.06 14.58
C ARG A 322 -3.30 21.02 15.37
N ALA A 323 -3.02 19.73 15.20
CA ALA A 323 -3.75 18.62 15.82
C ALA A 323 -2.82 17.63 16.58
N PRO A 324 -2.13 18.06 17.67
CA PRO A 324 -1.41 17.14 18.56
C PRO A 324 -2.40 16.23 19.32
N LEU A 325 -2.44 14.94 18.96
CA LEU A 325 -3.53 14.04 19.34
C LEU A 325 -3.62 13.79 20.85
N GLU A 326 -2.49 13.63 21.52
CA GLU A 326 -2.43 13.50 22.97
C GLU A 326 -3.07 14.69 23.70
N THR A 327 -2.87 15.91 23.19
CA THR A 327 -3.49 17.12 23.74
C THR A 327 -4.98 17.18 23.38
N VAL A 328 -5.35 16.87 22.14
CA VAL A 328 -6.74 16.89 21.63
C VAL A 328 -7.66 15.92 22.38
N PHE A 329 -7.12 14.84 22.94
CA PHE A 329 -7.85 13.84 23.74
C PHE A 329 -7.56 13.89 25.24
N ASP A 330 -6.82 14.88 25.75
CA ASP A 330 -6.39 14.93 27.16
C ASP A 330 -5.79 13.57 27.60
N ALA A 331 -4.83 13.03 26.84
CA ALA A 331 -4.22 11.72 27.09
C ALA A 331 -2.86 11.83 27.81
N MET A 332 -2.49 10.82 28.60
CA MET A 332 -1.14 10.68 29.16
C MET A 332 -0.20 9.88 28.25
N PRO A 333 1.12 9.98 28.45
CA PRO A 333 2.04 8.93 28.04
C PRO A 333 1.52 7.56 28.53
N GLY A 334 1.43 6.58 27.64
CA GLY A 334 0.83 5.27 27.91
C GLY A 334 -0.66 5.13 27.59
N ASP A 335 -1.45 6.22 27.48
CA ASP A 335 -2.91 6.12 27.28
C ASP A 335 -3.28 5.79 25.82
N ILE A 336 -2.65 6.41 24.81
CA ILE A 336 -2.97 6.22 23.38
C ILE A 336 -1.74 5.95 22.50
N PHE A 337 -1.90 5.11 21.48
CA PHE A 337 -0.87 4.79 20.48
C PHE A 337 -1.14 5.60 19.20
N VAL A 338 -0.19 6.39 18.73
CA VAL A 338 -0.47 7.48 17.77
C VAL A 338 0.28 7.29 16.45
N LEU A 339 -0.47 7.11 15.37
CA LEU A 339 0.03 7.04 14.00
C LEU A 339 -0.33 8.32 13.26
N ARG A 340 0.61 8.90 12.50
CA ARG A 340 0.40 10.18 11.80
C ARG A 340 1.13 10.25 10.46
N ASN A 341 0.38 10.56 9.41
CA ASN A 341 0.87 10.91 8.07
C ASN A 341 -0.01 12.04 7.48
N ALA A 342 0.39 12.63 6.35
CA ALA A 342 -0.39 13.67 5.70
C ALA A 342 -1.70 13.08 5.11
N GLY A 343 -2.84 13.63 5.52
CA GLY A 343 -4.15 13.18 5.08
C GLY A 343 -4.66 11.90 5.73
N ASN A 344 -4.06 11.43 6.84
CA ASN A 344 -4.52 10.27 7.62
C ASN A 344 -4.83 9.02 6.75
N THR A 345 -3.92 8.68 5.85
CA THR A 345 -4.12 7.68 4.77
C THR A 345 -3.62 6.29 5.14
N CYS A 346 -4.24 5.26 4.55
CA CYS A 346 -3.59 3.96 4.29
C CYS A 346 -3.39 3.80 2.77
N THR A 347 -2.26 3.24 2.35
CA THR A 347 -1.96 3.03 0.92
C THR A 347 -1.36 1.64 0.69
N HIS A 348 -1.51 1.09 -0.51
CA HIS A 348 -0.90 -0.19 -0.90
C HIS A 348 0.63 -0.16 -0.95
N ALA A 349 1.19 1.04 -1.15
CA ALA A 349 2.62 1.28 -1.15
C ALA A 349 3.23 1.39 0.26
N GLU A 350 2.47 1.17 1.34
CA GLU A 350 3.02 1.28 2.70
C GLU A 350 2.43 0.31 3.72
N GLY A 351 3.20 -0.75 4.03
CA GLY A 351 2.90 -1.67 5.14
C GLY A 351 3.02 -1.01 6.52
N SER A 352 3.83 0.05 6.67
CA SER A 352 4.19 0.63 7.97
C SER A 352 2.97 1.08 8.80
N MET A 353 1.96 1.70 8.17
CA MET A 353 0.77 2.20 8.86
C MET A 353 -0.17 1.08 9.29
N VAL A 354 -0.43 0.11 8.41
CA VAL A 354 -1.29 -1.05 8.71
C VAL A 354 -0.63 -1.94 9.76
N GLY A 355 0.66 -2.23 9.58
CA GLY A 355 1.44 -3.03 10.52
C GLY A 355 1.61 -2.40 11.89
N SER A 356 1.63 -1.07 11.98
CA SER A 356 1.59 -0.34 13.26
C SER A 356 0.24 -0.48 13.99
N LEU A 357 -0.88 -0.55 13.26
CA LEU A 357 -2.19 -0.82 13.85
C LEU A 357 -2.33 -2.30 14.25
N GLU A 358 -1.81 -3.22 13.45
CA GLU A 358 -1.72 -4.65 13.78
C GLU A 358 -0.81 -4.91 15.00
N PHE A 359 0.29 -4.17 15.17
CA PHE A 359 1.09 -4.19 16.40
C PHE A 359 0.25 -3.77 17.61
N CYS A 360 -0.49 -2.67 17.50
CA CYS A 360 -1.25 -2.13 18.61
C CYS A 360 -2.44 -3.03 19.00
N ALA A 361 -3.20 -3.53 18.01
CA ALA A 361 -4.35 -4.40 18.27
C ALA A 361 -3.93 -5.84 18.63
N GLY A 362 -2.89 -6.38 17.98
CA GLY A 362 -2.46 -7.78 18.09
C GLY A 362 -1.40 -8.05 19.16
N LYS A 363 -0.47 -7.12 19.41
CA LYS A 363 0.62 -7.28 20.41
C LYS A 363 0.41 -6.42 21.66
N LEU A 364 -0.04 -5.17 21.53
CA LEU A 364 -0.38 -4.32 22.70
C LEU A 364 -1.82 -4.54 23.22
N GLY A 365 -2.68 -5.21 22.44
CA GLY A 365 -4.02 -5.61 22.86
C GLY A 365 -5.09 -4.50 22.88
N SER A 366 -4.82 -3.33 22.30
CA SER A 366 -5.80 -2.22 22.25
C SER A 366 -7.07 -2.62 21.49
N LYS A 367 -8.24 -2.31 22.06
CA LYS A 367 -9.54 -2.75 21.57
C LYS A 367 -10.26 -1.74 20.68
N LEU A 368 -9.67 -0.57 20.45
CA LEU A 368 -10.21 0.51 19.63
C LEU A 368 -9.15 1.07 18.69
N ILE A 369 -9.51 1.24 17.41
CA ILE A 369 -8.83 2.11 16.45
C ILE A 369 -9.76 3.30 16.16
N LEU A 370 -9.24 4.52 16.26
CA LEU A 370 -9.91 5.73 15.78
C LEU A 370 -9.16 6.29 14.57
N VAL A 371 -9.80 6.30 13.40
CA VAL A 371 -9.32 7.00 12.20
C VAL A 371 -9.85 8.43 12.24
N LEU A 372 -8.94 9.41 12.31
CA LEU A 372 -9.27 10.80 12.62
C LEU A 372 -8.81 11.76 11.52
N GLY A 373 -9.77 12.19 10.70
CA GLY A 373 -9.61 13.34 9.82
C GLY A 373 -9.66 14.65 10.59
N HIS A 374 -9.42 15.78 9.92
CA HIS A 374 -9.62 17.10 10.51
C HIS A 374 -10.06 18.13 9.48
N THR A 375 -10.78 19.16 9.91
CA THR A 375 -11.17 20.28 9.04
C THR A 375 -9.94 21.02 8.51
N GLN A 376 -10.05 21.59 7.30
CA GLN A 376 -8.96 22.31 6.62
C GLN A 376 -7.65 21.48 6.47
N CYS A 377 -7.78 20.19 6.17
CA CYS A 377 -6.62 19.32 5.90
C CYS A 377 -5.92 19.72 4.59
N GLY A 378 -4.66 20.18 4.68
CA GLY A 378 -3.88 20.63 3.53
C GLY A 378 -3.59 19.53 2.49
N ALA A 379 -3.47 18.27 2.93
CA ALA A 379 -3.30 17.13 2.03
C ALA A 379 -4.57 16.86 1.21
N ILE A 380 -5.75 16.89 1.85
CA ILE A 380 -7.04 16.72 1.16
C ILE A 380 -7.32 17.90 0.23
N ALA A 381 -7.07 19.15 0.67
CA ALA A 381 -7.20 20.32 -0.18
C ALA A 381 -6.31 20.24 -1.44
N GLY A 382 -5.07 19.77 -1.28
CA GLY A 382 -4.17 19.51 -2.40
C GLY A 382 -4.66 18.41 -3.33
N ALA A 383 -5.19 17.32 -2.78
CA ALA A 383 -5.72 16.19 -3.57
C ALA A 383 -7.00 16.54 -4.33
N THR A 384 -7.91 17.32 -3.73
CA THR A 384 -9.06 17.90 -4.43
C THR A 384 -8.60 18.85 -5.54
N GLN A 385 -7.53 19.63 -5.35
CA GLN A 385 -6.95 20.45 -6.41
C GLN A 385 -6.36 19.60 -7.55
N THR A 386 -5.63 18.52 -7.24
CA THR A 386 -5.13 17.55 -8.23
C THR A 386 -6.27 16.91 -9.02
N HIS A 387 -7.35 16.50 -8.36
CA HIS A 387 -8.56 15.97 -9.00
C HIS A 387 -9.16 16.97 -10.00
N LEU A 388 -9.46 18.19 -9.55
CA LEU A 388 -10.05 19.24 -10.38
C LEU A 388 -9.13 19.64 -11.57
N ALA A 389 -7.82 19.66 -11.37
CA ALA A 389 -6.85 19.91 -12.44
C ALA A 389 -6.82 18.75 -13.47
N SER A 390 -6.94 17.50 -13.03
CA SER A 390 -7.00 16.34 -13.93
C SER A 390 -8.26 16.36 -14.82
N LYS A 391 -9.41 16.77 -14.28
CA LYS A 391 -10.65 16.98 -15.06
C LYS A 391 -10.51 18.09 -16.13
N ALA A 392 -9.63 19.06 -15.91
CA ALA A 392 -9.31 20.12 -16.88
C ALA A 392 -8.29 19.70 -17.95
N GLY A 393 -8.00 18.40 -18.10
CA GLY A 393 -7.02 17.85 -19.05
C GLY A 393 -5.56 17.90 -18.54
N GLY A 394 -5.32 18.43 -17.34
CA GLY A 394 -4.00 18.55 -16.73
C GLY A 394 -3.52 17.25 -16.08
N SER A 395 -3.29 16.20 -16.85
CA SER A 395 -2.66 14.96 -16.36
C SER A 395 -1.14 15.01 -16.49
N LYS A 396 -0.43 14.82 -15.39
CA LYS A 396 1.03 14.70 -15.30
C LYS A 396 1.34 13.49 -14.43
N ALA A 397 2.24 12.61 -14.89
CA ALA A 397 2.73 11.51 -14.07
C ALA A 397 3.43 12.01 -12.80
N ALA A 398 3.25 11.32 -11.69
CA ALA A 398 3.94 11.64 -10.43
C ALA A 398 5.47 11.48 -10.59
N GLY A 399 6.21 12.54 -10.28
CA GLY A 399 7.68 12.55 -10.24
C GLY A 399 8.24 12.64 -8.82
N SER A 400 7.38 12.53 -7.81
CA SER A 400 7.69 12.69 -6.39
C SER A 400 6.71 11.92 -5.50
N ALA A 401 7.11 11.58 -4.29
CA ALA A 401 6.26 10.87 -3.33
C ALA A 401 5.04 11.71 -2.93
N LEU A 402 5.21 13.04 -2.88
CA LEU A 402 4.11 13.98 -2.69
C LEU A 402 3.09 13.94 -3.85
N GLU A 403 3.53 13.97 -5.11
CA GLU A 403 2.61 13.87 -6.24
C GLU A 403 1.86 12.52 -6.23
N GLY A 404 2.55 11.42 -5.91
CA GLY A 404 1.93 10.10 -5.75
C GLY A 404 0.90 10.06 -4.62
N LEU A 405 1.19 10.64 -3.45
CA LEU A 405 0.25 10.73 -2.33
C LEU A 405 -1.01 11.55 -2.69
N LEU A 406 -0.84 12.69 -3.37
CA LEU A 406 -1.97 13.53 -3.79
C LEU A 406 -2.78 12.89 -4.93
N GLN A 407 -2.16 12.12 -5.82
CA GLN A 407 -2.83 11.34 -6.87
C GLN A 407 -3.53 10.08 -6.32
N GLY A 408 -3.03 9.49 -5.23
CA GLY A 408 -3.74 8.46 -4.47
C GLY A 408 -5.01 9.02 -3.84
N LEU A 409 -4.89 10.17 -3.15
CA LEU A 409 -6.00 10.87 -2.51
C LEU A 409 -7.00 11.51 -3.51
N SER A 410 -6.60 11.84 -4.74
CA SER A 410 -7.51 12.46 -5.71
C SER A 410 -8.67 11.54 -6.10
N LYS A 411 -8.47 10.21 -6.01
CA LYS A 411 -9.54 9.21 -6.17
C LYS A 411 -10.63 9.34 -5.09
N VAL A 412 -10.26 9.75 -3.88
CA VAL A 412 -11.21 10.03 -2.79
C VAL A 412 -11.96 11.34 -3.03
N ALA A 413 -11.30 12.35 -3.60
CA ALA A 413 -11.96 13.58 -4.03
C ALA A 413 -12.95 13.36 -5.19
N ALA A 414 -12.65 12.40 -6.08
CA ALA A 414 -13.59 11.96 -7.12
C ALA A 414 -14.83 11.28 -6.54
N GLN A 415 -14.65 10.31 -5.62
CA GLN A 415 -15.76 9.67 -4.90
C GLN A 415 -16.59 10.71 -4.13
N ALA A 416 -15.94 11.66 -3.46
CA ALA A 416 -16.64 12.72 -2.72
C ALA A 416 -17.48 13.64 -3.62
N GLU A 417 -17.02 13.94 -4.84
CA GLU A 417 -17.78 14.73 -5.82
C GLU A 417 -19.00 13.93 -6.35
N GLU A 418 -18.84 12.63 -6.59
CA GLU A 418 -19.92 11.72 -6.99
C GLU A 418 -21.00 11.57 -5.90
N GLU A 419 -20.59 11.47 -4.63
CA GLU A 419 -21.48 11.35 -3.46
C GLU A 419 -22.37 12.59 -3.22
N LEU A 420 -22.02 13.75 -3.81
CA LEU A 420 -22.67 15.05 -3.56
C LEU A 420 -23.37 15.64 -4.79
N GLY A 421 -22.90 15.30 -5.99
CA GLY A 421 -23.48 15.77 -7.26
C GLY A 421 -23.02 17.17 -7.70
N VAL A 422 -23.77 17.74 -8.65
CA VAL A 422 -23.36 18.92 -9.43
C VAL A 422 -23.74 20.23 -8.74
N GLY A 423 -22.84 21.23 -8.80
CA GLY A 423 -23.14 22.63 -8.46
C GLY A 423 -22.60 23.14 -7.12
N MET A 424 -21.72 22.37 -6.46
CA MET A 424 -21.09 22.73 -5.19
C MET A 424 -19.93 23.73 -5.34
N ASP A 425 -19.51 24.32 -4.22
CA ASP A 425 -18.22 25.00 -4.09
C ASP A 425 -17.06 24.05 -3.66
N GLN A 426 -15.82 24.52 -3.84
CA GLN A 426 -14.62 23.75 -3.52
C GLN A 426 -14.45 23.47 -2.01
N LYS A 427 -14.96 24.33 -1.13
CA LYS A 427 -14.90 24.18 0.33
C LYS A 427 -15.86 23.10 0.81
N GLN A 428 -17.05 23.01 0.21
CA GLN A 428 -17.99 21.90 0.41
C GLN A 428 -17.34 20.57 -0.02
N LEU A 429 -16.71 20.53 -1.20
CA LEU A 429 -16.04 19.33 -1.70
C LEU A 429 -14.89 18.89 -0.79
N ILE A 430 -14.00 19.79 -0.36
CA ILE A 430 -12.92 19.47 0.58
C ILE A 430 -13.49 18.98 1.92
N SER A 431 -14.55 19.62 2.44
CA SER A 431 -15.20 19.26 3.71
C SER A 431 -15.75 17.83 3.69
N HIS A 432 -16.40 17.44 2.59
CA HIS A 432 -16.91 16.07 2.44
C HIS A 432 -15.81 15.07 2.13
N THR A 433 -14.83 15.42 1.27
CA THR A 433 -13.66 14.57 0.98
C THR A 433 -12.91 14.17 2.25
N ILE A 434 -12.86 15.03 3.28
CA ILE A 434 -12.31 14.67 4.60
C ILE A 434 -13.09 13.52 5.25
N LYS A 435 -14.43 13.49 5.16
CA LYS A 435 -15.28 12.42 5.69
C LYS A 435 -15.18 11.14 4.84
N THR A 436 -15.28 11.28 3.52
CA THR A 436 -15.07 10.17 2.57
C THR A 436 -13.71 9.51 2.82
N ASN A 437 -12.62 10.28 2.98
CA ASN A 437 -11.28 9.77 3.27
C ASN A 437 -11.14 9.01 4.59
N VAL A 438 -11.83 9.44 5.66
CA VAL A 438 -11.88 8.70 6.93
C VAL A 438 -12.52 7.32 6.69
N PHE A 439 -13.67 7.27 6.00
CA PHE A 439 -14.31 6.00 5.67
C PHE A 439 -13.48 5.15 4.70
N THR A 440 -12.92 5.71 3.64
CA THR A 440 -12.02 5.00 2.70
C THR A 440 -10.82 4.38 3.43
N SER A 441 -10.26 5.07 4.43
CA SER A 441 -9.13 4.54 5.22
C SER A 441 -9.58 3.44 6.19
N MET A 442 -10.77 3.53 6.80
CA MET A 442 -11.37 2.44 7.59
C MET A 442 -11.68 1.22 6.72
N GLU A 443 -12.23 1.44 5.52
CA GLU A 443 -12.54 0.41 4.53
C GLU A 443 -11.26 -0.25 3.99
N PHE A 444 -10.17 0.50 3.82
CA PHE A 444 -8.86 -0.03 3.50
C PHE A 444 -8.37 -1.00 4.59
N LEU A 445 -8.42 -0.61 5.87
CA LEU A 445 -8.03 -1.47 6.98
C LEU A 445 -8.86 -2.76 7.03
N LEU A 446 -10.19 -2.65 6.91
CA LEU A 446 -11.10 -3.80 6.89
C LEU A 446 -10.93 -4.68 5.64
N LYS A 447 -10.49 -4.13 4.51
CA LYS A 447 -10.30 -4.88 3.26
C LYS A 447 -8.94 -5.59 3.20
N TYR A 448 -7.87 -4.93 3.67
CA TYR A 448 -6.48 -5.33 3.41
C TYR A 448 -5.66 -5.77 4.65
N SER A 449 -6.20 -5.66 5.87
CA SER A 449 -5.65 -6.38 7.03
C SER A 449 -6.57 -7.53 7.42
N GLN A 450 -6.10 -8.77 7.24
CA GLN A 450 -6.85 -9.93 7.72
C GLN A 450 -6.92 -9.98 9.24
N LEU A 451 -5.82 -9.62 9.94
CA LEU A 451 -5.78 -9.58 11.39
C LEU A 451 -6.82 -8.61 11.97
N LEU A 452 -6.87 -7.37 11.47
CA LEU A 452 -7.84 -6.37 11.95
C LEU A 452 -9.27 -6.78 11.57
N ARG A 453 -9.49 -7.34 10.37
CA ARG A 453 -10.79 -7.87 9.94
C ARG A 453 -11.31 -8.93 10.90
N ASP A 454 -10.49 -9.92 11.26
CA ASP A 454 -10.91 -11.03 12.14
C ASP A 454 -11.03 -10.62 13.62
N LEU A 455 -10.22 -9.67 14.08
CA LEU A 455 -10.43 -9.03 15.38
C LEU A 455 -11.76 -8.27 15.43
N VAL A 456 -12.18 -7.62 14.34
CA VAL A 456 -13.50 -6.99 14.23
C VAL A 456 -14.63 -8.04 14.11
N LYS A 457 -14.48 -9.09 13.29
CA LYS A 457 -15.47 -10.19 13.18
C LYS A 457 -15.74 -10.86 14.53
N SER A 458 -14.71 -11.04 15.35
CA SER A 458 -14.79 -11.65 16.68
C SER A 458 -15.17 -10.69 17.81
N GLY A 459 -15.46 -9.41 17.52
CA GLY A 459 -15.76 -8.39 18.54
C GLY A 459 -14.57 -8.02 19.45
N ASN A 460 -13.36 -8.47 19.11
CA ASN A 460 -12.12 -8.18 19.83
C ASN A 460 -11.50 -6.83 19.49
N LEU A 461 -12.05 -6.12 18.51
CA LEU A 461 -11.60 -4.80 18.06
C LEU A 461 -12.78 -4.03 17.49
N GLU A 462 -12.80 -2.72 17.69
CA GLU A 462 -13.68 -1.80 16.97
C GLU A 462 -12.87 -0.77 16.20
N ILE A 463 -13.31 -0.44 14.98
CA ILE A 463 -12.76 0.64 14.17
C ILE A 463 -13.82 1.74 14.06
N GLN A 464 -13.47 2.94 14.50
CA GLN A 464 -14.32 4.12 14.56
C GLN A 464 -13.70 5.25 13.71
N GLY A 465 -14.55 6.07 13.10
CA GLY A 465 -14.16 7.26 12.35
C GLY A 465 -14.45 8.54 13.13
N GLY A 466 -13.72 9.61 12.84
CA GLY A 466 -14.00 10.95 13.35
C GLY A 466 -13.40 12.07 12.52
N VAL A 467 -13.90 13.29 12.71
CA VAL A 467 -13.33 14.54 12.19
C VAL A 467 -13.08 15.52 13.33
N TYR A 468 -11.82 15.90 13.53
CA TYR A 468 -11.43 16.97 14.45
C TYR A 468 -11.68 18.35 13.81
N HIS A 469 -12.55 19.15 14.42
CA HIS A 469 -12.86 20.51 13.99
C HIS A 469 -11.86 21.48 14.62
N LEU A 470 -10.88 21.94 13.82
CA LEU A 470 -9.74 22.76 14.29
C LEU A 470 -10.18 24.00 15.09
N GLU A 471 -11.25 24.66 14.65
CA GLU A 471 -11.78 25.90 15.22
C GLU A 471 -12.34 25.68 16.64
N THR A 472 -13.29 24.75 16.78
CA THR A 472 -13.97 24.47 18.06
C THR A 472 -13.14 23.59 19.01
N GLY A 473 -12.16 22.86 18.48
CA GLY A 473 -11.41 21.85 19.23
C GLY A 473 -12.19 20.54 19.46
N ARG A 474 -13.36 20.36 18.83
CA ARG A 474 -14.26 19.20 19.04
C ARG A 474 -14.07 18.12 17.98
N VAL A 475 -14.22 16.86 18.35
CA VAL A 475 -14.26 15.72 17.43
C VAL A 475 -15.71 15.34 17.13
N GLU A 476 -16.09 15.42 15.87
CA GLU A 476 -17.29 14.81 15.32
C GLU A 476 -17.02 13.30 15.13
N PHE A 477 -17.56 12.44 15.99
CA PHE A 477 -17.40 10.99 15.87
C PHE A 477 -18.40 10.44 14.84
N LEU A 478 -17.89 9.87 13.75
CA LEU A 478 -18.68 9.43 12.60
C LEU A 478 -19.30 8.03 12.77
N GLY A 479 -18.79 7.22 13.70
CA GLY A 479 -19.22 5.83 13.88
C GLY A 479 -18.34 4.82 13.14
N ARG A 480 -18.90 3.65 12.83
CA ARG A 480 -18.28 2.60 11.99
C ARG A 480 -18.38 2.99 10.50
N SER A 481 -17.61 2.36 9.60
CA SER A 481 -17.81 2.58 8.16
C SER A 481 -19.20 2.08 7.73
N PRO A 482 -19.93 2.81 6.88
CA PRO A 482 -21.19 2.33 6.31
C PRO A 482 -21.07 0.97 5.61
N LYS A 483 -19.92 0.70 4.96
CA LYS A 483 -19.64 -0.55 4.24
C LYS A 483 -19.07 -1.66 5.14
N GLN A 484 -18.93 -1.43 6.45
CA GLN A 484 -18.31 -2.41 7.35
C GLN A 484 -19.04 -3.77 7.35
N ALA A 485 -20.38 -3.78 7.31
CA ALA A 485 -21.14 -5.04 7.26
C ALA A 485 -20.84 -5.84 5.98
N GLU A 486 -20.79 -5.17 4.82
CA GLU A 486 -20.44 -5.75 3.53
C GLU A 486 -19.01 -6.30 3.51
N LEU A 487 -18.03 -5.50 3.94
CA LEU A 487 -16.62 -5.88 3.97
C LEU A 487 -16.33 -7.06 4.91
N LEU A 488 -17.07 -7.17 6.03
CA LEU A 488 -16.97 -8.31 6.94
C LEU A 488 -17.71 -9.55 6.40
N ALA A 489 -18.85 -9.38 5.74
CA ALA A 489 -19.61 -10.47 5.12
C ALA A 489 -18.95 -11.02 3.85
N SER A 490 -18.15 -10.22 3.15
CA SER A 490 -17.44 -10.66 1.96
C SER A 490 -16.39 -11.72 2.29
N ASP A 491 -16.36 -12.80 1.50
CA ASP A 491 -15.23 -13.75 1.43
C ASP A 491 -14.06 -13.14 0.64
N THR A 492 -13.75 -11.87 0.89
CA THR A 492 -12.56 -11.19 0.36
C THR A 492 -11.34 -11.62 1.18
N SER A 493 -11.03 -12.92 1.13
CA SER A 493 -9.65 -13.37 1.25
C SER A 493 -8.82 -12.57 0.25
N LEU A 494 -7.72 -11.99 0.73
CA LEU A 494 -6.76 -11.36 -0.17
C LEU A 494 -6.16 -12.42 -1.09
N PRO A 495 -5.86 -12.08 -2.36
CA PRO A 495 -4.93 -12.88 -3.14
C PRO A 495 -3.62 -13.04 -2.33
N PRO A 496 -2.91 -14.19 -2.42
CA PRO A 496 -1.68 -14.43 -1.65
C PRO A 496 -0.56 -13.39 -1.84
N SER A 497 -0.67 -12.47 -2.80
CA SER A 497 0.26 -11.36 -3.05
C SER A 497 0.41 -10.31 -1.93
N LEU A 498 -0.28 -10.48 -0.79
CA LEU A 498 -0.02 -9.75 0.46
C LEU A 498 0.34 -10.67 1.65
N ALA A 499 0.47 -11.99 1.43
CA ALA A 499 0.63 -13.02 2.46
C ALA A 499 1.60 -14.16 2.04
N ALA A 500 2.56 -13.84 1.18
CA ALA A 500 3.73 -14.64 0.81
C ALA A 500 4.72 -13.72 0.05
N LEU A 501 5.75 -14.30 -0.60
CA LEU A 501 6.37 -13.64 -1.76
C LEU A 501 5.25 -13.40 -2.80
N PRO A 502 5.08 -12.20 -3.40
CA PRO A 502 4.02 -11.97 -4.38
C PRO A 502 4.36 -12.61 -5.73
N ILE A 503 4.19 -13.93 -5.78
CA ILE A 503 4.33 -14.89 -6.88
C ILE A 503 3.55 -16.16 -6.48
N ARG A 504 3.10 -16.99 -7.43
CA ARG A 504 2.55 -18.34 -7.12
C ARG A 504 3.54 -19.48 -7.32
N THR A 505 3.77 -20.30 -6.29
CA THR A 505 4.56 -21.55 -6.35
C THR A 505 3.68 -22.77 -6.07
N THR A 506 4.19 -24.00 -6.26
CA THR A 506 3.32 -25.20 -6.14
C THR A 506 2.72 -25.43 -4.74
N THR A 507 3.24 -24.75 -3.71
CA THR A 507 2.64 -24.75 -2.37
C THR A 507 1.28 -24.05 -2.28
N ASP A 508 0.97 -23.14 -3.21
CA ASP A 508 -0.32 -22.41 -3.24
C ASP A 508 -1.48 -23.24 -3.83
N GLY A 509 -1.19 -24.41 -4.39
CA GLY A 509 -2.18 -25.29 -5.04
C GLY A 509 -2.85 -24.70 -6.30
N PRO A 510 -3.85 -25.41 -6.86
CA PRO A 510 -4.60 -24.96 -8.02
C PRO A 510 -5.66 -23.91 -7.63
N LEU A 511 -5.69 -22.78 -8.33
CA LEU A 511 -6.71 -21.74 -8.09
C LEU A 511 -7.99 -22.04 -8.90
N PRO A 512 -9.19 -22.00 -8.30
CA PRO A 512 -10.46 -22.18 -9.03
C PRO A 512 -10.66 -21.16 -10.17
N HIS A 513 -11.20 -21.62 -11.29
CA HIS A 513 -11.34 -20.80 -12.50
C HIS A 513 -12.13 -19.47 -12.34
N PRO A 514 -13.16 -19.33 -11.47
CA PRO A 514 -13.83 -18.04 -11.26
C PRO A 514 -12.91 -17.01 -10.56
N GLN A 515 -12.03 -17.49 -9.68
CA GLN A 515 -11.05 -16.66 -8.98
C GLN A 515 -9.91 -16.27 -9.94
N ALA A 516 -9.43 -17.21 -10.76
CA ALA A 516 -8.43 -16.95 -11.79
C ALA A 516 -8.91 -15.92 -12.84
N LEU A 517 -10.18 -15.98 -13.27
CA LEU A 517 -10.80 -14.97 -14.13
C LEU A 517 -10.97 -13.61 -13.43
N LYS A 518 -11.30 -13.60 -12.13
CA LYS A 518 -11.38 -12.37 -11.33
C LYS A 518 -10.02 -11.67 -11.25
N LEU A 519 -8.94 -12.40 -10.96
CA LEU A 519 -7.58 -11.84 -10.90
C LEU A 519 -7.17 -11.17 -12.22
N LEU A 520 -7.48 -11.79 -13.36
CA LEU A 520 -7.21 -11.20 -14.68
C LEU A 520 -8.00 -9.90 -14.92
N LYS A 521 -9.26 -9.82 -14.49
CA LYS A 521 -10.07 -8.61 -14.62
C LYS A 521 -9.54 -7.48 -13.73
N GLU A 522 -9.36 -7.75 -12.43
CA GLU A 522 -8.80 -6.79 -11.48
C GLU A 522 -7.37 -6.37 -11.87
N GLY A 523 -6.59 -7.27 -12.46
CA GLY A 523 -5.24 -7.00 -12.97
C GLY A 523 -5.22 -6.07 -14.18
N ASN A 524 -6.07 -6.33 -15.18
CA ASN A 524 -6.17 -5.44 -16.32
C ASN A 524 -6.76 -4.07 -15.95
N GLU A 525 -7.70 -4.00 -15.00
CA GLU A 525 -8.18 -2.72 -14.47
C GLU A 525 -7.06 -1.91 -13.82
N ARG A 526 -6.17 -2.55 -13.05
CA ARG A 526 -4.98 -1.90 -12.47
C ARG A 526 -3.98 -1.43 -13.53
N PHE A 527 -3.75 -2.23 -14.58
CA PHE A 527 -2.91 -1.84 -15.72
C PHE A 527 -3.46 -0.60 -16.44
N VAL A 528 -4.75 -0.61 -16.82
CA VAL A 528 -5.42 0.49 -17.54
C VAL A 528 -5.36 1.83 -16.79
N VAL A 529 -5.42 1.81 -15.45
CA VAL A 529 -5.37 3.04 -14.62
C VAL A 529 -3.98 3.37 -14.08
N GLY A 530 -2.93 2.69 -14.55
CA GLY A 530 -1.54 2.93 -14.13
C GLY A 530 -1.28 2.65 -12.65
N ALA A 531 -2.00 1.71 -12.04
CA ALA A 531 -1.94 1.39 -10.62
C ALA A 531 -1.64 -0.10 -10.36
N GLY A 532 -0.68 -0.64 -11.12
CA GLY A 532 -0.19 -2.01 -10.93
C GLY A 532 0.43 -2.25 -9.56
N ILE A 533 0.27 -3.47 -9.04
CA ILE A 533 0.88 -3.95 -7.78
C ILE A 533 1.97 -5.00 -8.02
N SER A 534 2.22 -5.39 -9.29
CA SER A 534 3.32 -6.27 -9.64
C SER A 534 4.68 -5.64 -9.30
N GLY A 535 5.37 -6.24 -8.34
CA GLY A 535 6.63 -5.74 -7.80
C GLY A 535 7.86 -6.11 -8.65
N LYS A 536 9.03 -5.59 -8.25
CA LYS A 536 10.30 -6.01 -8.87
C LYS A 536 10.60 -7.48 -8.55
N VAL A 537 10.96 -8.27 -9.57
CA VAL A 537 11.32 -9.69 -9.42
C VAL A 537 12.59 -9.85 -8.56
N THR A 538 12.42 -10.26 -7.30
CA THR A 538 13.51 -10.38 -6.34
C THR A 538 14.36 -11.64 -6.56
N PRO A 539 15.59 -11.71 -5.98
CA PRO A 539 16.34 -12.96 -5.92
C PRO A 539 15.57 -14.08 -5.21
N ASP A 540 14.78 -13.77 -4.19
CA ASP A 540 14.00 -14.72 -3.41
C ASP A 540 12.80 -15.28 -4.17
N MET A 541 12.11 -14.47 -4.96
CA MET A 541 11.10 -14.97 -5.91
C MET A 541 11.71 -15.99 -6.87
N ARG A 542 12.91 -15.73 -7.40
CA ARG A 542 13.62 -16.68 -8.26
C ARG A 542 14.06 -17.93 -7.51
N ARG A 543 14.51 -17.81 -6.26
CA ARG A 543 14.85 -18.98 -5.40
C ARG A 543 13.62 -19.85 -5.13
N ALA A 544 12.49 -19.25 -4.76
CA ALA A 544 11.23 -19.94 -4.51
C ALA A 544 10.73 -20.67 -5.78
N LEU A 545 10.62 -19.98 -6.92
CA LEU A 545 10.20 -20.61 -8.19
C LEU A 545 11.13 -21.74 -8.67
N VAL A 546 12.42 -21.71 -8.32
CA VAL A 546 13.38 -22.80 -8.62
C VAL A 546 13.25 -23.97 -7.64
N LYS A 547 12.95 -23.70 -6.36
CA LYS A 547 12.85 -24.71 -5.28
C LYS A 547 11.47 -25.39 -5.22
N GLU A 548 10.41 -24.62 -5.44
CA GLU A 548 9.00 -24.98 -5.24
C GLU A 548 8.21 -24.99 -6.56
N GLY A 549 8.84 -24.67 -7.69
CA GLY A 549 8.17 -24.61 -8.99
C GLY A 549 7.21 -23.42 -9.13
N GLN A 550 6.53 -23.36 -10.28
CA GLN A 550 5.52 -22.35 -10.62
C GLN A 550 4.10 -22.92 -10.47
N ALA A 551 3.14 -22.10 -10.06
CA ALA A 551 1.72 -22.46 -10.01
C ALA A 551 0.83 -21.44 -10.73
N PRO A 552 0.85 -21.41 -12.07
CA PRO A 552 -0.02 -20.52 -12.85
C PRO A 552 -1.50 -20.78 -12.56
N HIS A 553 -2.26 -19.72 -12.29
CA HIS A 553 -3.71 -19.80 -12.15
C HIS A 553 -4.42 -19.85 -13.51
N THR A 554 -3.85 -19.18 -14.52
CA THR A 554 -4.37 -19.14 -15.89
C THR A 554 -3.27 -19.38 -16.93
N ALA A 555 -3.54 -20.22 -17.92
CA ALA A 555 -2.79 -20.25 -19.17
C ALA A 555 -3.35 -19.21 -20.14
N ILE A 556 -2.50 -18.43 -20.81
CA ILE A 556 -2.91 -17.41 -21.77
C ILE A 556 -2.25 -17.67 -23.12
N ILE A 557 -3.05 -17.89 -24.17
CA ILE A 557 -2.59 -17.89 -25.56
C ILE A 557 -2.82 -16.49 -26.12
N GLY A 558 -1.76 -15.80 -26.51
CA GLY A 558 -1.83 -14.46 -27.10
C GLY A 558 -0.93 -14.29 -28.31
N CYS A 559 -1.02 -13.12 -28.96
CA CYS A 559 -0.21 -12.83 -30.13
C CYS A 559 1.26 -12.55 -29.74
N ALA A 560 2.22 -12.85 -30.61
CA ALA A 560 3.63 -12.48 -30.47
C ALA A 560 3.93 -10.97 -30.64
N ASP A 561 2.91 -10.11 -30.70
CA ASP A 561 3.06 -8.66 -30.89
C ASP A 561 3.80 -7.99 -29.71
N SER A 562 4.95 -7.40 -29.98
CA SER A 562 5.85 -6.84 -28.95
C SER A 562 5.28 -5.66 -28.17
N ARG A 563 4.12 -5.11 -28.57
CA ARG A 563 3.42 -4.02 -27.86
C ARG A 563 2.62 -4.49 -26.64
N ALA A 564 2.42 -5.80 -26.46
CA ALA A 564 1.59 -6.38 -25.40
C ALA A 564 2.34 -7.44 -24.57
N PRO A 565 3.14 -7.06 -23.55
CA PRO A 565 3.61 -8.00 -22.53
C PRO A 565 2.43 -8.40 -21.62
N LEU A 566 2.00 -9.67 -21.67
CA LEU A 566 0.72 -10.09 -21.09
C LEU A 566 0.75 -10.10 -19.56
N GLU A 567 1.92 -10.40 -19.00
CA GLU A 567 2.26 -10.28 -17.58
C GLU A 567 1.99 -8.87 -17.07
N THR A 568 2.34 -7.85 -17.85
CA THR A 568 2.08 -6.43 -17.50
C THR A 568 0.62 -6.05 -17.74
N VAL A 569 0.02 -6.50 -18.86
CA VAL A 569 -1.39 -6.22 -19.23
C VAL A 569 -2.38 -6.76 -18.19
N PHE A 570 -2.01 -7.81 -17.45
CA PHE A 570 -2.78 -8.37 -16.35
C PHE A 570 -2.19 -8.11 -14.96
N ASP A 571 -1.15 -7.28 -14.85
CA ASP A 571 -0.46 -6.94 -13.59
C ASP A 571 -0.15 -8.18 -12.73
N ALA A 572 0.43 -9.18 -13.37
CA ALA A 572 0.68 -10.53 -12.85
C ALA A 572 2.18 -10.77 -12.63
N MET A 573 2.51 -11.51 -11.58
CA MET A 573 3.90 -11.79 -11.18
C MET A 573 4.43 -13.12 -11.75
N PRO A 574 5.76 -13.34 -11.73
CA PRO A 574 6.34 -14.57 -12.27
C PRO A 574 5.80 -15.82 -11.57
N GLY A 575 5.16 -16.71 -12.34
CA GLY A 575 4.50 -17.91 -11.83
C GLY A 575 2.98 -17.78 -11.70
N ASP A 576 2.39 -16.58 -11.80
CA ASP A 576 0.94 -16.37 -11.68
C ASP A 576 0.19 -16.79 -12.96
N ILE A 577 0.77 -16.55 -14.13
CA ILE A 577 0.20 -16.90 -15.44
C ILE A 577 1.21 -17.64 -16.32
N PHE A 578 0.70 -18.51 -17.20
CA PHE A 578 1.50 -19.27 -18.15
C PHE A 578 1.26 -18.76 -19.57
N VAL A 579 2.21 -18.00 -20.09
CA VAL A 579 2.04 -17.21 -21.32
C VAL A 579 2.59 -17.94 -22.55
N LEU A 580 1.72 -18.22 -23.51
CA LEU A 580 2.01 -18.86 -24.79
C LEU A 580 1.76 -17.86 -25.92
N ARG A 581 2.74 -17.67 -26.81
CA ARG A 581 2.70 -16.61 -27.82
C ARG A 581 3.25 -17.04 -29.16
N ASN A 582 2.43 -16.89 -30.21
CA ASN A 582 2.83 -16.99 -31.61
C ASN A 582 2.13 -15.89 -32.45
N ALA A 583 2.55 -15.70 -33.69
CA ALA A 583 2.01 -14.63 -34.53
C ALA A 583 0.54 -14.91 -34.89
N GLY A 584 -0.38 -14.05 -34.45
CA GLY A 584 -1.82 -14.24 -34.63
C GLY A 584 -2.48 -15.20 -33.63
N ASN A 585 -1.84 -15.52 -32.50
CA ASN A 585 -2.43 -16.31 -31.39
C ASN A 585 -3.05 -17.66 -31.81
N THR A 586 -2.50 -18.30 -32.83
CA THR A 586 -3.06 -19.48 -33.50
C THR A 586 -2.75 -20.80 -32.78
N CYS A 587 -3.49 -21.85 -33.13
CA CYS A 587 -3.13 -23.24 -32.86
C CYS A 587 -3.27 -24.04 -34.17
N THR A 588 -2.33 -24.95 -34.44
CA THR A 588 -2.36 -25.82 -35.62
C THR A 588 -1.84 -27.22 -35.27
N HIS A 589 -2.17 -28.23 -36.09
CA HIS A 589 -1.65 -29.59 -35.90
C HIS A 589 -0.16 -29.72 -36.13
N ALA A 590 0.43 -28.88 -36.99
CA ALA A 590 1.86 -28.86 -37.26
C ALA A 590 2.64 -28.21 -36.10
N GLU A 591 2.04 -27.23 -35.40
CA GLU A 591 2.62 -26.57 -34.23
C GLU A 591 2.13 -27.20 -32.91
N GLY A 592 2.50 -28.46 -32.69
CA GLY A 592 2.26 -29.15 -31.41
C GLY A 592 2.89 -28.48 -30.18
N SER A 593 3.74 -27.46 -30.37
CA SER A 593 4.36 -26.66 -29.31
C SER A 593 3.36 -25.90 -28.45
N ILE A 594 2.40 -25.17 -29.04
CA ILE A 594 1.40 -24.40 -28.28
C ILE A 594 0.42 -25.35 -27.58
N VAL A 595 -0.09 -26.35 -28.30
CA VAL A 595 -1.07 -27.31 -27.77
C VAL A 595 -0.43 -28.14 -26.65
N GLY A 596 0.75 -28.73 -26.86
CA GLY A 596 1.45 -29.53 -25.86
C GLY A 596 1.90 -28.71 -24.63
N SER A 597 2.26 -27.43 -24.81
CA SER A 597 2.57 -26.56 -23.66
C SER A 597 1.31 -26.19 -22.86
N LEU A 598 0.15 -26.07 -23.51
CA LEU A 598 -1.12 -25.87 -22.82
C LEU A 598 -1.56 -27.16 -22.09
N GLU A 599 -1.41 -28.33 -22.71
CA GLU A 599 -1.65 -29.62 -22.06
C GLU A 599 -0.71 -29.84 -20.86
N PHE A 600 0.55 -29.44 -20.94
CA PHE A 600 1.47 -29.41 -19.80
C PHE A 600 0.98 -28.48 -18.68
N CYS A 601 0.52 -27.26 -19.01
CA CYS A 601 0.02 -26.32 -18.03
C CYS A 601 -1.25 -26.81 -17.31
N LEU A 602 -2.19 -27.42 -18.04
CA LEU A 602 -3.46 -27.92 -17.49
C LEU A 602 -3.33 -29.31 -16.84
N GLY A 603 -2.37 -30.12 -17.28
CA GLY A 603 -2.13 -31.48 -16.79
C GLY A 603 -1.12 -31.57 -15.65
N ALA A 604 0.04 -30.89 -15.77
CA ALA A 604 1.13 -30.95 -14.80
C ALA A 604 1.17 -29.74 -13.85
N LEU A 605 0.95 -28.52 -14.36
CA LEU A 605 0.87 -27.32 -13.50
C LEU A 605 -0.53 -27.08 -12.90
N ASN A 606 -1.52 -27.86 -13.35
CA ASN A 606 -2.86 -27.95 -12.76
C ASN A 606 -3.68 -26.64 -12.79
N SER A 607 -3.37 -25.73 -13.71
CA SER A 607 -4.13 -24.48 -13.93
C SER A 607 -5.58 -24.76 -14.32
N LYS A 608 -6.53 -23.96 -13.83
CA LYS A 608 -7.98 -24.19 -14.05
C LYS A 608 -8.61 -23.25 -15.07
N MET A 609 -7.86 -22.30 -15.62
CA MET A 609 -8.36 -21.29 -16.55
C MET A 609 -7.49 -21.24 -17.81
N VAL A 610 -8.14 -21.04 -18.96
CA VAL A 610 -7.50 -20.73 -20.24
C VAL A 610 -8.11 -19.44 -20.80
N LEU A 611 -7.28 -18.46 -21.14
CA LEU A 611 -7.68 -17.27 -21.88
C LEU A 611 -7.02 -17.27 -23.26
N VAL A 612 -7.83 -17.20 -24.33
CA VAL A 612 -7.34 -16.92 -25.68
C VAL A 612 -7.53 -15.43 -25.95
N LEU A 613 -6.43 -14.71 -26.15
CA LEU A 613 -6.37 -13.25 -26.19
C LEU A 613 -5.90 -12.74 -27.57
N GLY A 614 -6.87 -12.31 -28.37
CA GLY A 614 -6.61 -11.50 -29.57
C GLY A 614 -6.28 -10.06 -29.19
N HIS A 615 -5.91 -9.22 -30.16
CA HIS A 615 -5.73 -7.79 -29.92
C HIS A 615 -6.06 -6.92 -31.14
N THR A 616 -6.43 -5.65 -30.89
CA THR A 616 -6.73 -4.70 -31.96
C THR A 616 -5.48 -4.42 -32.83
N ALA A 617 -5.70 -4.08 -34.11
CA ALA A 617 -4.65 -3.86 -35.11
C ALA A 617 -3.56 -4.98 -35.19
N CYS A 618 -3.96 -6.25 -35.08
CA CYS A 618 -3.05 -7.40 -35.19
C CYS A 618 -2.45 -7.54 -36.59
N GLY A 619 -1.12 -7.44 -36.69
CA GLY A 619 -0.39 -7.48 -37.96
C GLY A 619 -0.53 -8.82 -38.72
N ALA A 620 -0.57 -9.95 -37.99
CA ALA A 620 -0.77 -11.26 -38.60
C ALA A 620 -2.17 -11.39 -39.24
N ILE A 621 -3.21 -10.90 -38.56
CA ILE A 621 -4.58 -10.89 -39.09
C ILE A 621 -4.69 -9.92 -40.28
N LYS A 622 -4.12 -8.71 -40.21
CA LYS A 622 -4.10 -7.79 -41.36
C LYS A 622 -3.39 -8.40 -42.58
N GLY A 623 -2.29 -9.12 -42.37
CA GLY A 623 -1.58 -9.86 -43.43
C GLY A 623 -2.40 -11.02 -44.01
N ALA A 624 -3.14 -11.74 -43.17
CA ALA A 624 -4.01 -12.83 -43.60
C ALA A 624 -5.24 -12.32 -44.37
N THR A 625 -5.81 -11.18 -43.97
CA THR A 625 -6.86 -10.50 -44.75
C THR A 625 -6.33 -10.01 -46.10
N ALA A 626 -5.12 -9.44 -46.16
CA ALA A 626 -4.49 -9.09 -47.43
C ALA A 626 -4.27 -10.33 -48.32
N THR A 627 -3.84 -11.45 -47.73
CA THR A 627 -3.67 -12.74 -48.42
C THR A 627 -5.00 -13.23 -48.99
N TYR A 628 -6.06 -13.26 -48.18
CA TYR A 628 -7.42 -13.62 -48.60
C TYR A 628 -7.90 -12.76 -49.78
N LEU A 629 -7.82 -11.43 -49.66
CA LEU A 629 -8.26 -10.48 -50.69
C LEU A 629 -7.40 -10.53 -51.97
N SER A 630 -6.14 -10.97 -51.89
CA SER A 630 -5.31 -11.18 -53.09
C SER A 630 -5.72 -12.44 -53.87
N LYS A 631 -6.21 -13.47 -53.18
CA LYS A 631 -6.55 -14.78 -53.77
C LYS A 631 -7.88 -14.80 -54.52
N THR A 632 -8.72 -13.77 -54.37
CA THR A 632 -9.89 -13.56 -55.24
C THR A 632 -9.51 -12.97 -56.60
N GLY A 633 -8.22 -12.63 -56.84
CA GLY A 633 -7.72 -12.06 -58.09
C GLY A 633 -7.07 -13.08 -59.05
N ALA A 634 -6.03 -13.79 -58.62
CA ALA A 634 -5.28 -14.73 -59.48
C ALA A 634 -4.48 -15.80 -58.71
N ALA A 635 -4.07 -16.84 -59.46
CA ALA A 635 -3.10 -17.91 -59.18
C ALA A 635 -2.56 -18.10 -57.73
N LYS A 636 -2.68 -19.32 -57.19
CA LYS A 636 -2.06 -19.74 -55.92
C LYS A 636 -0.54 -19.50 -55.94
N PRO A 637 0.04 -18.71 -55.02
CA PRO A 637 1.49 -18.68 -54.84
C PRO A 637 1.98 -20.02 -54.27
N GLN A 638 3.21 -20.42 -54.60
CA GLN A 638 3.85 -21.56 -53.92
C GLN A 638 4.18 -21.16 -52.47
N VAL A 639 3.70 -21.96 -51.52
CA VAL A 639 3.92 -21.77 -50.08
C VAL A 639 5.32 -22.27 -49.71
N ASN A 640 6.34 -21.52 -50.13
CA ASN A 640 7.75 -21.87 -49.99
C ASN A 640 8.39 -21.30 -48.70
N LYS A 641 7.60 -20.67 -47.82
CA LYS A 641 8.04 -20.07 -46.56
C LYS A 641 7.00 -20.27 -45.46
N ALA A 642 7.44 -20.38 -44.20
CA ALA A 642 6.57 -20.57 -43.05
C ALA A 642 5.58 -19.41 -42.82
N LEU A 643 5.97 -18.17 -43.15
CA LEU A 643 5.07 -17.01 -43.06
C LEU A 643 3.86 -17.16 -44.01
N ASP A 644 4.10 -17.61 -45.24
CA ASP A 644 3.04 -17.78 -46.25
C ASP A 644 2.03 -18.85 -45.79
N ALA A 645 2.49 -19.89 -45.10
CA ALA A 645 1.64 -20.94 -44.52
C ALA A 645 0.81 -20.43 -43.32
N LEU A 646 1.41 -19.60 -42.45
CA LEU A 646 0.69 -18.97 -41.33
C LEU A 646 -0.41 -18.02 -41.81
N LEU A 647 -0.11 -17.16 -42.78
CA LEU A 647 -1.08 -16.20 -43.32
C LEU A 647 -2.21 -16.90 -44.08
N GLU A 648 -1.95 -18.06 -44.71
CA GLU A 648 -2.98 -18.92 -45.29
C GLU A 648 -3.86 -19.58 -44.23
N GLY A 649 -3.27 -20.13 -43.16
CA GLY A 649 -4.05 -20.70 -42.05
C GLY A 649 -5.01 -19.67 -41.42
N LEU A 650 -4.53 -18.44 -41.26
CA LEU A 650 -5.32 -17.30 -40.80
C LEU A 650 -6.29 -16.73 -41.86
N SER A 651 -6.13 -17.02 -43.15
CA SER A 651 -7.02 -16.48 -44.20
C SER A 651 -8.44 -17.04 -44.08
N VAL A 652 -8.63 -18.17 -43.39
CA VAL A 652 -9.92 -18.79 -43.10
C VAL A 652 -10.82 -17.87 -42.26
N VAL A 653 -10.27 -17.18 -41.25
CA VAL A 653 -11.04 -16.27 -40.39
C VAL A 653 -11.29 -14.91 -41.04
N ALA A 654 -10.37 -14.45 -41.90
CA ALA A 654 -10.63 -13.31 -42.79
C ALA A 654 -11.76 -13.60 -43.79
N GLY A 655 -11.82 -14.83 -44.33
CA GLY A 655 -12.91 -15.28 -45.20
C GLY A 655 -14.27 -15.29 -44.49
N LYS A 656 -14.34 -15.79 -43.26
CA LYS A 656 -15.57 -15.72 -42.43
C LYS A 656 -16.00 -14.27 -42.17
N ALA A 657 -15.07 -13.39 -41.74
CA ALA A 657 -15.36 -11.99 -41.51
C ALA A 657 -15.87 -11.27 -42.79
N SER A 658 -15.28 -11.57 -43.95
CA SER A 658 -15.72 -11.06 -45.25
C SER A 658 -17.11 -11.56 -45.66
N GLN A 659 -17.54 -12.73 -45.19
CA GLN A 659 -18.88 -13.27 -45.46
C GLN A 659 -19.92 -12.67 -44.51
N GLU A 660 -19.58 -12.47 -43.23
CA GLU A 660 -20.44 -11.87 -42.21
C GLU A 660 -20.69 -10.37 -42.46
N LEU A 661 -19.69 -9.62 -42.94
CA LEU A 661 -19.82 -8.20 -43.26
C LEU A 661 -20.42 -7.93 -44.66
N GLY A 662 -20.39 -8.93 -45.55
CA GLY A 662 -20.94 -8.83 -46.90
C GLY A 662 -20.11 -7.98 -47.89
N ALA A 663 -20.70 -7.70 -49.05
CA ALA A 663 -20.03 -7.02 -50.15
C ALA A 663 -19.87 -5.51 -49.87
N GLY A 664 -18.64 -5.01 -49.99
CA GLY A 664 -18.30 -3.59 -49.80
C GLY A 664 -17.61 -3.25 -48.48
N ALA A 665 -17.45 -4.21 -47.56
CA ALA A 665 -16.66 -4.05 -46.34
C ALA A 665 -15.19 -3.72 -46.66
N SER A 666 -14.55 -2.84 -45.87
CA SER A 666 -13.15 -2.50 -46.09
C SER A 666 -12.20 -3.61 -45.58
N GLN A 667 -10.95 -3.59 -46.04
CA GLN A 667 -9.92 -4.50 -45.56
C GLN A 667 -9.71 -4.39 -44.03
N ASP A 668 -9.87 -3.20 -43.45
CA ASP A 668 -9.72 -3.00 -42.01
C ASP A 668 -10.96 -3.47 -41.23
N ASP A 669 -12.18 -3.33 -41.76
CA ASP A 669 -13.39 -3.90 -41.14
C ASP A 669 -13.29 -5.43 -41.07
N ILE A 670 -12.91 -6.06 -42.20
CA ILE A 670 -12.70 -7.51 -42.29
C ILE A 670 -11.59 -7.95 -41.34
N ALA A 671 -10.48 -7.21 -41.25
CA ALA A 671 -9.41 -7.53 -40.31
C ALA A 671 -9.84 -7.39 -38.84
N ASN A 672 -10.58 -6.33 -38.49
CA ASN A 672 -11.06 -6.09 -37.12
C ASN A 672 -12.02 -7.19 -36.64
N LEU A 673 -12.99 -7.59 -37.48
CA LEU A 673 -13.87 -8.72 -37.16
C LEU A 673 -13.10 -10.05 -37.14
N ALA A 674 -12.16 -10.26 -38.05
CA ALA A 674 -11.33 -11.46 -38.08
C ALA A 674 -10.49 -11.66 -36.80
N VAL A 675 -10.10 -10.60 -36.07
CA VAL A 675 -9.49 -10.76 -34.73
C VAL A 675 -10.44 -11.46 -33.76
N LYS A 676 -11.72 -11.04 -33.68
CA LYS A 676 -12.71 -11.66 -32.80
C LYS A 676 -13.03 -13.10 -33.23
N LEU A 677 -13.21 -13.34 -34.53
CA LEU A 677 -13.43 -14.70 -35.06
C LEU A 677 -12.22 -15.63 -34.85
N ASN A 678 -10.99 -15.10 -34.88
CA ASN A 678 -9.77 -15.87 -34.63
C ASN A 678 -9.65 -16.39 -33.20
N VAL A 679 -10.09 -15.60 -32.21
CA VAL A 679 -10.13 -16.01 -30.81
C VAL A 679 -11.06 -17.21 -30.61
N PHE A 680 -12.29 -17.13 -31.13
CA PHE A 680 -13.21 -18.27 -31.06
C PHE A 680 -12.74 -19.46 -31.90
N HIS A 681 -12.18 -19.23 -33.10
CA HIS A 681 -11.63 -20.30 -33.93
C HIS A 681 -10.51 -21.08 -33.24
N THR A 682 -9.67 -20.40 -32.45
CA THR A 682 -8.59 -21.02 -31.68
C THR A 682 -9.14 -21.84 -30.50
N ILE A 683 -10.16 -21.33 -29.79
CA ILE A 683 -10.87 -22.10 -28.75
C ILE A 683 -11.52 -23.36 -29.36
N ASP A 684 -12.20 -23.20 -30.48
CA ASP A 684 -12.85 -24.29 -31.20
C ASP A 684 -11.85 -25.34 -31.69
N PHE A 685 -10.67 -24.92 -32.15
CA PHE A 685 -9.57 -25.81 -32.54
C PHE A 685 -9.08 -26.63 -31.34
N LEU A 686 -8.79 -25.99 -30.20
CA LEU A 686 -8.32 -26.68 -29.00
C LEU A 686 -9.31 -27.73 -28.51
N LEU A 687 -10.61 -27.42 -28.52
CA LEU A 687 -11.67 -28.37 -28.17
C LEU A 687 -11.80 -29.51 -29.20
N GLN A 688 -11.66 -29.22 -30.49
CA GLN A 688 -11.73 -30.23 -31.55
C GLN A 688 -10.55 -31.21 -31.53
N TYR A 689 -9.35 -30.76 -31.11
CA TYR A 689 -8.11 -31.49 -31.39
C TYR A 689 -7.22 -31.83 -30.19
N SER A 690 -7.51 -31.33 -28.99
CA SER A 690 -6.96 -31.88 -27.74
C SER A 690 -8.05 -32.62 -26.95
N PRO A 691 -8.00 -33.96 -26.87
CA PRO A 691 -8.89 -34.73 -26.00
C PRO A 691 -8.74 -34.38 -24.52
N LEU A 692 -7.52 -34.02 -24.08
CA LEU A 692 -7.23 -33.63 -22.70
C LEU A 692 -7.93 -32.31 -22.35
N ILE A 693 -7.80 -31.28 -23.20
CA ILE A 693 -8.46 -29.99 -23.01
C ILE A 693 -9.98 -30.17 -23.06
N ARG A 694 -10.51 -30.92 -24.04
CA ARG A 694 -11.96 -31.20 -24.14
C ARG A 694 -12.49 -31.84 -22.86
N SER A 695 -11.87 -32.91 -22.38
CA SER A 695 -12.34 -33.65 -21.19
C SER A 695 -12.28 -32.80 -19.90
N LYS A 696 -11.24 -31.97 -19.74
CA LYS A 696 -11.16 -31.02 -18.61
C LYS A 696 -12.21 -29.90 -18.69
N VAL A 697 -12.60 -29.46 -19.89
CA VAL A 697 -13.70 -28.50 -20.07
C VAL A 697 -15.08 -29.16 -19.92
N GLU A 698 -15.23 -30.43 -20.29
CA GLU A 698 -16.49 -31.19 -20.17
C GLU A 698 -16.87 -31.46 -18.71
N SER A 699 -15.88 -31.85 -17.91
CA SER A 699 -16.00 -32.07 -16.47
C SER A 699 -16.15 -30.79 -15.65
N GLY A 700 -15.98 -29.61 -16.27
CA GLY A 700 -15.94 -28.32 -15.57
C GLY A 700 -14.68 -28.12 -14.72
N GLU A 701 -13.66 -28.96 -14.89
CA GLU A 701 -12.38 -28.84 -14.18
C GLU A 701 -11.59 -27.60 -14.67
N VAL A 702 -11.68 -27.31 -15.98
CA VAL A 702 -11.05 -26.17 -16.64
C VAL A 702 -12.10 -25.32 -17.37
N GLU A 703 -11.99 -24.00 -17.24
CA GLU A 703 -12.75 -23.05 -18.04
C GLU A 703 -11.88 -22.49 -19.18
N ILE A 704 -12.49 -22.27 -20.35
CA ILE A 704 -11.83 -21.64 -21.50
C ILE A 704 -12.67 -20.48 -22.03
N GLN A 705 -12.05 -19.30 -22.15
CA GLN A 705 -12.72 -18.07 -22.61
C GLN A 705 -11.84 -17.29 -23.58
N GLY A 706 -12.49 -16.46 -24.39
CA GLY A 706 -11.86 -15.49 -25.29
C GLY A 706 -11.78 -14.09 -24.69
N GLY A 707 -10.84 -13.30 -25.19
CA GLY A 707 -10.77 -11.86 -24.96
C GLY A 707 -10.09 -11.10 -26.10
N ILE A 708 -10.28 -9.79 -26.16
CA ILE A 708 -9.57 -8.86 -27.04
C ILE A 708 -8.86 -7.80 -26.19
N TYR A 709 -7.54 -7.73 -26.28
CA TYR A 709 -6.76 -6.62 -25.75
C TYR A 709 -6.78 -5.44 -26.73
N ASP A 710 -7.21 -4.27 -26.28
CA ASP A 710 -7.11 -3.06 -27.07
C ASP A 710 -5.76 -2.36 -26.87
N LEU A 711 -5.04 -2.13 -27.97
CA LEU A 711 -3.69 -1.56 -27.96
C LEU A 711 -3.63 -0.07 -27.58
N GLU A 712 -4.72 0.68 -27.71
CA GLU A 712 -4.76 2.13 -27.47
C GLU A 712 -5.16 2.44 -26.03
N THR A 713 -6.19 1.76 -25.52
CA THR A 713 -6.73 1.95 -24.16
C THR A 713 -6.15 1.00 -23.11
N GLY A 714 -5.44 -0.05 -23.53
CA GLY A 714 -4.90 -1.09 -22.65
C GLY A 714 -5.95 -2.03 -22.06
N ARG A 715 -7.21 -1.93 -22.46
CA ARG A 715 -8.34 -2.66 -21.86
C ARG A 715 -8.58 -4.00 -22.53
N VAL A 716 -8.94 -5.03 -21.76
CA VAL A 716 -9.38 -6.33 -22.27
C VAL A 716 -10.91 -6.42 -22.29
N GLU A 717 -11.48 -6.57 -23.48
CA GLU A 717 -12.87 -7.01 -23.68
C GLU A 717 -12.93 -8.53 -23.50
N PHE A 718 -13.49 -9.02 -22.38
CA PHE A 718 -13.66 -10.45 -22.14
C PHE A 718 -14.91 -10.97 -22.89
N LEU A 719 -14.69 -11.78 -23.93
CA LEU A 719 -15.74 -12.31 -24.81
C LEU A 719 -16.51 -13.50 -24.19
N GLY A 720 -15.91 -14.18 -23.21
CA GLY A 720 -16.49 -15.39 -22.61
C GLY A 720 -16.23 -16.66 -23.44
N ARG A 721 -17.08 -17.67 -23.27
CA ARG A 721 -16.98 -18.98 -23.95
C ARG A 721 -17.20 -18.86 -25.47
N SER A 722 -16.65 -19.78 -26.26
CA SER A 722 -16.97 -19.83 -27.70
C SER A 722 -18.45 -20.18 -27.91
N PRO A 723 -19.16 -19.55 -28.87
CA PRO A 723 -20.53 -19.94 -29.23
C PRO A 723 -20.68 -21.42 -29.60
N ALA A 724 -19.64 -22.04 -30.18
CA ALA A 724 -19.66 -23.45 -30.56
C ALA A 724 -19.28 -24.40 -29.41
N GLN A 725 -18.71 -23.89 -28.31
CA GLN A 725 -18.13 -24.66 -27.21
C GLN A 725 -19.05 -25.76 -26.70
N ALA A 726 -20.30 -25.43 -26.35
CA ALA A 726 -21.27 -26.39 -25.79
C ALA A 726 -21.62 -27.58 -26.72
N THR A 727 -21.40 -27.42 -28.04
CA THR A 727 -21.54 -28.50 -29.03
C THR A 727 -20.22 -29.26 -29.18
N LEU A 728 -19.09 -28.55 -29.23
CA LEU A 728 -17.76 -29.13 -29.42
C LEU A 728 -17.25 -29.95 -28.22
N VAL A 729 -17.72 -29.68 -26.99
CA VAL A 729 -17.37 -30.57 -25.86
C VAL A 729 -18.16 -31.88 -25.91
N LYS A 730 -19.41 -31.85 -26.41
CA LYS A 730 -20.32 -33.01 -26.44
C LYS A 730 -20.15 -33.92 -27.66
N SER A 731 -19.25 -33.61 -28.59
CA SER A 731 -19.02 -34.42 -29.78
C SER A 731 -18.15 -35.64 -29.48
N ALA A 732 -18.78 -36.67 -28.94
CA ALA A 732 -18.24 -38.03 -29.00
C ALA A 732 -17.99 -38.43 -30.48
N ASP A 733 -16.88 -39.12 -30.73
CA ASP A 733 -16.48 -39.72 -32.00
C ASP A 733 -16.52 -38.84 -33.26
N LYS A 734 -15.41 -38.11 -33.49
CA LYS A 734 -14.61 -38.16 -34.74
C LYS A 734 -13.40 -37.20 -34.67
N MET A 735 -12.20 -37.74 -34.83
CA MET A 735 -11.17 -37.01 -35.59
C MET A 735 -11.60 -37.00 -37.07
N PRO A 736 -11.44 -35.90 -37.81
CA PRO A 736 -11.62 -35.91 -39.26
C PRO A 736 -10.59 -36.86 -39.90
N PRO A 737 -10.99 -37.78 -40.80
CA PRO A 737 -10.15 -38.88 -41.29
C PRO A 737 -9.13 -38.46 -42.37
N SER A 738 -8.50 -37.29 -42.22
CA SER A 738 -7.46 -36.76 -43.10
C SER A 738 -6.49 -35.93 -42.27
N LEU A 739 -5.18 -36.11 -42.46
CA LEU A 739 -4.05 -35.66 -41.61
C LEU A 739 -3.61 -36.66 -40.53
N SER A 740 -3.52 -37.94 -40.91
CA SER A 740 -2.55 -38.92 -40.38
C SER A 740 -1.24 -38.85 -41.16
#